data_AF-A0A8H4ARU4-F1
#
_entry.id   AF-A0A8H4ARU4-F1
#
_cell.length_a   1.000
_cell.length_b   1.000
_cell.length_c   1.000
_cell.angle_alpha   90.00
_cell.angle_beta   90.00
_cell.angle_gamma   90.00
#
_symmetry.space_group_name_H-M   'P 1'
#
loop_
_entity.id
_entity.type
_entity.pdbx_description
1 polymer ?
#
loop_
_entity_poly.entity_id
_entity_poly.type
_entity_poly.pdbx_seq_one_letter_code
_entity_poly.pdbx_strand_id
1 'polypeptide(L)'
;MKLYNFLYNIIVQCLFFCLLIKITKSQKLQYKYFNYTESNLGDQNASYHIADIKTYDDGTILVHIIRNESTQTDDCSKIRGMSLEQKLRIRLIFLNGTVKEIDPKLKLELDPINYCLLNSDNIEYKINKLNYLVMYLNDTIGNNSHKNLVNPITIYPLQKPFLLVTYVRMNNSSDPRTYEECGEVIDWNGTSTSNICFDSGSWSDSTIQLNANKKLGFIRSARNKTYGSSWNSWLWQHYSIDKHGNLTNTTNLINLPKISYKDSNMNYSLIAIVPTFENGYLAIFNYKNPYFSITSSIGLCTIPISYNQTRDNKKSVIFQTEQPINSVSCEETDSFIYCIVSIHFNNGTFNGTLYEQIQIYPSGIEFSTHEIYSDQRSLRAKMTSFGDFIFDFTEYNNADKNIYYNIYYYNSSASRLEPQNSFIITNYFSVNTVTQNNNFLLASPNKINNISWSLLTISLPNSNDYRYNNVFVNKTFPSINDIISPYTAFLNITFNQPVYLSASPSNITIYKASDNSIRQRISTTTHYFIKISSDGHSIIIKVITSTFNEYNEQYFVSMDNNFVKGANWSEPLRGIHDGIWILKTDKPDNRKSNSGDNPIAGLARLTQEASKRFSALQNNQSAYIDSLLNDIAKKVPINRSRLSSNNKIQKSNQDQILIPIRIGASNDYTEKTAVEVVFDLDSMILFKKMTTISSGVTNDLDESYGFQISWTIQSIWDEYKAQIIAVIVAVIMTYIMFSLLLHIQRYKLKSKWFEIINSSIYILEFTIPNFILSILFVIYYSKVIPVLYLPSALVLCVPLLINFCIIAVTIYKGVIDPIIGENFKEWIKKYRNLIAIFIILIITNFEYLEILKYIPNCTKSFDRHEKLEDIFEVAIKYGAFFDIVRNILQIILQVKVLCPSLLQFRFRFGILLGFTSFAYHV
;
A
#
# COMPACT_ATOMS: atom_id res chain seq x y z
N MET A 1 -30.77 -35.36 -73.89
CA MET A 1 -29.60 -34.76 -73.21
C MET A 1 -29.81 -33.28 -72.82
N LYS A 2 -31.02 -32.86 -72.40
CA LYS A 2 -31.31 -31.47 -71.95
C LYS A 2 -32.00 -31.36 -70.57
N LEU A 3 -32.49 -32.47 -69.98
CA LEU A 3 -33.13 -32.45 -68.66
C LEU A 3 -32.13 -32.48 -67.49
N TYR A 4 -30.97 -33.10 -67.66
CA TYR A 4 -29.98 -33.26 -66.59
C TYR A 4 -29.29 -31.94 -66.22
N ASN A 5 -29.18 -31.00 -67.17
CA ASN A 5 -28.53 -29.71 -66.95
C ASN A 5 -29.40 -28.72 -66.15
N PHE A 6 -30.73 -28.91 -66.16
CA PHE A 6 -31.67 -28.03 -65.44
C PHE A 6 -31.67 -28.33 -63.94
N LEU A 7 -31.67 -29.63 -63.57
CA LEU A 7 -31.53 -30.08 -62.18
C LEU A 7 -30.17 -29.68 -61.59
N TYR A 8 -29.09 -29.81 -62.38
CA TYR A 8 -27.76 -29.40 -61.94
C TYR A 8 -27.67 -27.89 -61.66
N ASN A 9 -28.21 -27.04 -62.55
CA ASN A 9 -28.21 -25.59 -62.33
C ASN A 9 -29.07 -25.16 -61.14
N ILE A 10 -30.21 -25.83 -60.89
CA ILE A 10 -31.03 -25.56 -59.70
C ILE A 10 -30.30 -25.99 -58.42
N ILE A 11 -29.63 -27.14 -58.43
CA ILE A 11 -28.85 -27.61 -57.28
C ILE A 11 -27.67 -26.66 -57.00
N VAL A 12 -26.98 -26.19 -58.04
CA VAL A 12 -25.88 -25.21 -57.90
C VAL A 12 -26.40 -23.85 -57.43
N GLN A 13 -27.54 -23.36 -57.94
CA GLN A 13 -28.16 -22.13 -57.44
C GLN A 13 -28.66 -22.28 -56.00
N CYS A 14 -29.25 -23.41 -55.62
CA CYS A 14 -29.64 -23.69 -54.23
C CYS A 14 -28.43 -23.81 -53.31
N LEU A 15 -27.33 -24.43 -53.75
CA LEU A 15 -26.07 -24.50 -53.01
C LEU A 15 -25.45 -23.11 -52.85
N PHE A 16 -25.48 -22.27 -53.89
CA PHE A 16 -25.02 -20.89 -53.83
C PHE A 16 -25.89 -20.03 -52.91
N PHE A 17 -27.22 -20.23 -52.93
CA PHE A 17 -28.16 -19.59 -51.99
C PHE A 17 -27.96 -20.08 -50.56
N CYS A 18 -27.69 -21.38 -50.36
CA CYS A 18 -27.37 -21.93 -49.03
C CYS A 18 -26.00 -21.46 -48.52
N LEU A 19 -25.03 -21.24 -49.41
CA LEU A 19 -23.74 -20.62 -49.08
C LEU A 19 -23.92 -19.14 -48.74
N LEU A 20 -24.73 -18.39 -49.48
CA LEU A 20 -25.11 -17.02 -49.16
C LEU A 20 -25.84 -16.94 -47.81
N ILE A 21 -26.77 -17.85 -47.52
CA ILE A 21 -27.48 -17.92 -46.23
C ILE A 21 -26.51 -18.29 -45.08
N LYS A 22 -25.49 -19.12 -45.33
CA LYS A 22 -24.42 -19.41 -44.36
C LYS A 22 -23.44 -18.25 -44.18
N ILE A 23 -23.21 -17.43 -45.22
CA ILE A 23 -22.39 -16.22 -45.16
C ILE A 23 -23.17 -15.08 -44.47
N THR A 24 -24.50 -15.06 -44.53
CA THR A 24 -25.36 -14.18 -43.71
C THR A 24 -25.60 -14.73 -42.30
N LYS A 25 -24.64 -15.46 -41.72
CA LYS A 25 -24.50 -15.39 -40.26
C LYS A 25 -24.12 -13.94 -39.94
N SER A 26 -25.14 -13.10 -39.76
CA SER A 26 -25.02 -11.89 -38.95
C SER A 26 -24.13 -12.26 -37.77
N GLN A 27 -22.99 -11.60 -37.64
CA GLN A 27 -22.27 -11.56 -36.38
C GLN A 27 -23.28 -11.08 -35.35
N LYS A 28 -23.94 -12.02 -34.68
CA LYS A 28 -24.84 -11.74 -33.58
C LYS A 28 -23.91 -11.29 -32.46
N LEU A 29 -23.67 -9.99 -32.42
CA LEU A 29 -22.78 -9.32 -31.47
C LEU A 29 -23.32 -9.52 -30.04
N GLN A 30 -22.42 -9.85 -29.12
CA GLN A 30 -22.73 -10.00 -27.69
C GLN A 30 -22.73 -8.62 -27.00
N TYR A 31 -23.77 -7.80 -27.20
CA TYR A 31 -24.08 -6.75 -26.22
C TYR A 31 -25.03 -7.31 -25.15
N LYS A 32 -24.84 -6.88 -23.90
CA LYS A 32 -25.67 -7.30 -22.76
C LYS A 32 -26.59 -6.16 -22.34
N TYR A 33 -27.80 -6.51 -21.91
CA TYR A 33 -28.72 -5.57 -21.30
C TYR A 33 -28.65 -5.67 -19.78
N PHE A 34 -28.52 -4.52 -19.14
CA PHE A 34 -28.82 -4.36 -17.73
C PHE A 34 -30.21 -3.72 -17.63
N ASN A 35 -31.18 -4.44 -17.08
CA ASN A 35 -32.54 -3.97 -16.90
C ASN A 35 -32.81 -3.77 -15.41
N TYR A 36 -33.37 -2.62 -15.05
CA TYR A 36 -33.80 -2.35 -13.68
C TYR A 36 -35.25 -1.88 -13.65
N THR A 37 -35.98 -2.31 -12.63
CA THR A 37 -37.36 -1.91 -12.37
C THR A 37 -37.38 -1.17 -11.04
N GLU A 38 -37.87 0.06 -11.06
CA GLU A 38 -37.90 0.95 -9.90
C GLU A 38 -38.81 0.40 -8.79
N SER A 39 -38.38 0.54 -7.53
CA SER A 39 -39.08 -0.01 -6.37
C SER A 39 -40.33 0.79 -5.99
N ASN A 40 -40.32 2.11 -6.23
CA ASN A 40 -41.40 3.03 -5.88
C ASN A 40 -42.15 3.53 -7.12
N LEU A 41 -43.43 3.14 -7.22
CA LEU A 41 -44.37 3.63 -8.23
C LEU A 41 -44.65 5.13 -8.02
N GLY A 42 -44.28 5.96 -9.00
CA GLY A 42 -44.83 7.31 -9.12
C GLY A 42 -46.08 7.27 -10.01
N ASP A 43 -47.14 7.98 -9.64
CA ASP A 43 -48.49 8.00 -10.24
C ASP A 43 -48.61 8.46 -11.72
N GLN A 44 -47.65 8.18 -12.60
CA GLN A 44 -47.74 8.61 -14.01
C GLN A 44 -47.34 7.50 -14.99
N ASN A 45 -48.05 7.48 -16.12
CA ASN A 45 -47.82 6.62 -17.28
C ASN A 45 -46.55 6.98 -18.10
N ALA A 46 -45.76 7.95 -17.66
CA ALA A 46 -44.53 8.37 -18.36
C ALA A 46 -43.35 7.44 -18.00
N SER A 47 -42.51 7.12 -18.99
CA SER A 47 -41.35 6.27 -18.77
C SER A 47 -40.13 7.02 -18.23
N TYR A 48 -39.24 6.28 -17.55
CA TYR A 48 -37.91 6.79 -17.20
C TYR A 48 -36.99 6.91 -18.42
N HIS A 49 -36.13 7.92 -18.35
CA HIS A 49 -35.05 8.17 -19.29
C HIS A 49 -33.75 8.41 -18.53
N ILE A 50 -32.65 7.81 -18.99
CA ILE A 50 -31.32 8.05 -18.45
C ILE A 50 -30.79 9.37 -19.02
N ALA A 51 -30.47 10.32 -18.14
CA ALA A 51 -30.01 11.66 -18.47
C ALA A 51 -28.50 11.86 -18.28
N ASP A 52 -27.87 11.10 -17.37
CA ASP A 52 -26.41 11.15 -17.17
C ASP A 52 -25.90 9.79 -16.65
N ILE A 53 -24.66 9.45 -17.01
CA ILE A 53 -23.96 8.24 -16.55
C ILE A 53 -22.52 8.62 -16.20
N LYS A 54 -22.12 8.37 -14.95
CA LYS A 54 -20.77 8.56 -14.42
C LYS A 54 -20.27 7.29 -13.74
N THR A 55 -18.98 7.24 -13.42
CA THR A 55 -18.36 6.09 -12.74
C THR A 55 -17.46 6.55 -11.58
N TYR A 56 -17.49 5.80 -10.48
CA TYR A 56 -16.52 5.90 -9.40
C TYR A 56 -15.23 5.12 -9.74
N ASP A 57 -14.16 5.36 -8.98
CA ASP A 57 -12.84 4.75 -9.20
C ASP A 57 -12.80 3.23 -9.00
N ASP A 58 -13.83 2.63 -8.39
CA ASP A 58 -13.97 1.18 -8.23
C ASP A 58 -14.87 0.54 -9.29
N GLY A 59 -15.31 1.32 -10.28
CA GLY A 59 -16.26 0.87 -11.30
C GLY A 59 -17.73 0.88 -10.88
N THR A 60 -18.09 1.37 -9.69
CA THR A 60 -19.50 1.63 -9.34
C THR A 60 -20.05 2.69 -10.30
N ILE A 61 -21.19 2.41 -10.94
CA ILE A 61 -21.82 3.31 -11.92
C ILE A 61 -22.84 4.19 -11.19
N LEU A 62 -22.82 5.47 -11.51
CA LEU A 62 -23.73 6.49 -11.02
C LEU A 62 -24.64 6.94 -12.17
N VAL A 63 -25.95 6.76 -12.03
CA VAL A 63 -26.93 7.05 -13.08
C VAL A 63 -27.92 8.11 -12.61
N HIS A 64 -28.13 9.16 -13.42
CA HIS A 64 -29.22 10.11 -13.25
C HIS A 64 -30.37 9.70 -14.16
N ILE A 65 -31.55 9.46 -13.58
CA ILE A 65 -32.77 9.18 -14.35
C ILE A 65 -33.77 10.31 -14.18
N ILE A 66 -34.48 10.63 -15.26
CA ILE A 66 -35.51 11.67 -15.31
C ILE A 66 -36.78 11.10 -15.95
N ARG A 67 -37.90 11.78 -15.71
CA ARG A 67 -39.19 11.46 -16.32
C ARG A 67 -39.80 12.74 -16.88
N ASN A 68 -40.33 12.68 -18.10
CA ASN A 68 -41.04 13.83 -18.66
C ASN A 68 -42.36 14.04 -17.94
N GLU A 69 -42.70 15.30 -17.69
CA GLU A 69 -44.02 15.67 -17.19
C GLU A 69 -44.96 15.90 -18.37
N SER A 70 -46.20 15.39 -18.26
CA SER A 70 -47.20 15.53 -19.34
C SER A 70 -47.71 16.96 -19.52
N THR A 71 -47.64 17.76 -18.46
CA THR A 71 -48.08 19.15 -18.43
C THR A 71 -46.87 20.06 -18.30
N GLN A 72 -46.76 21.05 -19.19
CA GLN A 72 -45.70 22.05 -19.11
C GLN A 72 -45.98 22.99 -17.94
N THR A 73 -44.98 23.18 -17.07
CA THR A 73 -45.05 24.09 -15.94
C THR A 73 -44.87 25.54 -16.38
N ASP A 74 -45.50 26.47 -15.67
CA ASP A 74 -45.44 27.90 -15.99
C ASP A 74 -44.01 28.41 -16.07
N ASP A 75 -43.14 27.98 -15.14
CA ASP A 75 -41.75 28.43 -15.11
C ASP A 75 -40.90 27.87 -16.26
N CYS A 76 -41.07 26.60 -16.64
CA CYS A 76 -40.39 26.06 -17.83
C CYS A 76 -40.90 26.75 -19.11
N SER A 77 -42.19 27.09 -19.17
CA SER A 77 -42.80 27.71 -20.36
C SER A 77 -42.21 29.10 -20.66
N LYS A 78 -41.95 29.92 -19.62
CA LYS A 78 -41.37 31.27 -19.73
C LYS A 78 -40.02 31.28 -20.46
N ILE A 79 -39.23 30.23 -20.28
CA ILE A 79 -37.91 30.07 -20.91
C ILE A 79 -37.91 29.00 -22.01
N ARG A 80 -39.10 28.61 -22.51
CA ARG A 80 -39.27 27.62 -23.59
C ARG A 80 -38.56 26.28 -23.33
N GLY A 81 -38.47 25.89 -22.05
CA GLY A 81 -37.90 24.62 -21.60
C GLY A 81 -38.94 23.49 -21.54
N MET A 82 -38.47 22.24 -21.49
CA MET A 82 -39.32 21.05 -21.33
C MET A 82 -39.39 20.63 -19.86
N SER A 83 -40.61 20.45 -19.34
CA SER A 83 -40.84 20.08 -17.94
C SER A 83 -40.56 18.60 -17.64
N LEU A 84 -39.92 18.36 -16.51
CA LEU A 84 -39.61 17.04 -15.94
C LEU A 84 -40.35 16.84 -14.62
N GLU A 85 -40.51 15.58 -14.21
CA GLU A 85 -40.96 15.23 -12.86
C GLU A 85 -40.07 15.92 -11.84
N GLN A 86 -40.67 16.66 -10.89
CA GLN A 86 -39.99 17.38 -9.82
C GLN A 86 -39.46 16.44 -8.71
N LYS A 87 -38.72 15.41 -9.12
CA LYS A 87 -38.06 14.44 -8.24
C LYS A 87 -36.67 14.14 -8.75
N LEU A 88 -35.67 14.31 -7.89
CA LEU A 88 -34.30 13.93 -8.18
C LEU A 88 -34.12 12.43 -7.94
N ARG A 89 -33.71 11.68 -8.97
CA ARG A 89 -33.55 10.23 -8.91
C ARG A 89 -32.16 9.80 -9.36
N ILE A 90 -31.38 9.29 -8.41
CA ILE A 90 -29.99 8.87 -8.61
C ILE A 90 -29.88 7.37 -8.30
N ARG A 91 -29.19 6.61 -9.13
CA ARG A 91 -29.01 5.15 -8.95
C ARG A 91 -27.54 4.80 -8.90
N LEU A 92 -27.13 4.04 -7.89
CA LEU A 92 -25.80 3.43 -7.83
C LEU A 92 -25.91 1.98 -8.27
N ILE A 93 -25.14 1.59 -9.29
CA ILE A 93 -25.02 0.21 -9.75
C ILE A 93 -23.64 -0.30 -9.33
N PHE A 94 -23.61 -1.28 -8.44
CA PHE A 94 -22.38 -1.91 -8.00
C PHE A 94 -21.91 -2.98 -8.99
N LEU A 95 -20.62 -3.30 -8.95
CA LEU A 95 -20.02 -4.33 -9.84
C LEU A 95 -20.68 -5.72 -9.72
N ASN A 96 -21.29 -6.03 -8.58
CA ASN A 96 -22.04 -7.27 -8.38
C ASN A 96 -23.45 -7.25 -9.02
N GLY A 97 -23.82 -6.16 -9.71
CA GLY A 97 -25.11 -5.95 -10.37
C GLY A 97 -26.22 -5.43 -9.45
N THR A 98 -25.97 -5.23 -8.16
CA THR A 98 -26.96 -4.66 -7.24
C THR A 98 -27.14 -3.18 -7.46
N VAL A 99 -28.37 -2.69 -7.26
CA VAL A 99 -28.73 -1.27 -7.41
C VAL A 99 -29.15 -0.70 -6.06
N LYS A 100 -28.63 0.48 -5.73
CA LYS A 100 -29.11 1.30 -4.62
C LYS A 100 -29.80 2.54 -5.17
N GLU A 101 -31.09 2.68 -4.84
CA GLU A 101 -31.87 3.88 -5.14
C GLU A 101 -31.52 5.00 -4.17
N ILE A 102 -31.20 6.18 -4.71
CA ILE A 102 -30.98 7.42 -3.96
C ILE A 102 -31.98 8.44 -4.49
N ASP A 103 -33.01 8.69 -3.68
CA ASP A 103 -34.02 9.73 -3.93
C ASP A 103 -33.84 10.79 -2.82
N PRO A 104 -32.85 11.68 -2.94
CA PRO A 104 -32.40 12.50 -1.83
C PRO A 104 -33.41 13.60 -1.51
N LYS A 105 -33.55 13.92 -0.22
CA LYS A 105 -34.20 15.15 0.23
C LYS A 105 -33.10 16.18 0.48
N LEU A 106 -32.93 17.08 -0.48
CA LEU A 106 -31.97 18.17 -0.37
C LEU A 106 -32.37 19.12 0.77
N LYS A 107 -31.39 19.73 1.43
CA LYS A 107 -31.62 20.71 2.50
C LYS A 107 -32.28 21.97 1.96
N LEU A 108 -31.96 22.32 0.72
CA LEU A 108 -32.61 23.40 0.00
C LEU A 108 -33.64 22.79 -0.94
N GLU A 109 -34.87 23.26 -0.85
CA GLU A 109 -35.90 22.94 -1.82
C GLU A 109 -35.46 23.49 -3.18
N LEU A 110 -35.48 22.64 -4.21
CA LEU A 110 -35.04 23.04 -5.55
C LEU A 110 -36.11 23.89 -6.21
N ASP A 111 -35.70 25.01 -6.80
CA ASP A 111 -36.57 25.80 -7.65
C ASP A 111 -37.12 24.92 -8.79
N PRO A 112 -38.40 25.05 -9.19
CA PRO A 112 -39.01 24.27 -10.26
C PRO A 112 -38.21 24.28 -11.57
N ILE A 113 -37.44 25.35 -11.80
CA ILE A 113 -36.60 25.52 -12.98
C ILE A 113 -35.52 24.44 -13.11
N ASN A 114 -35.09 23.83 -12.01
CA ASN A 114 -34.13 22.72 -12.00
C ASN A 114 -34.68 21.46 -12.66
N TYR A 115 -36.00 21.37 -12.79
CA TYR A 115 -36.72 20.30 -13.47
C TYR A 115 -37.17 20.73 -14.88
N CYS A 116 -36.46 21.68 -15.50
CA CYS A 116 -36.66 22.09 -16.88
C CYS A 116 -35.43 21.76 -17.74
N LEU A 117 -35.60 21.07 -18.86
CA LEU A 117 -34.54 20.97 -19.88
C LEU A 117 -34.53 22.25 -20.73
N LEU A 118 -33.42 23.00 -20.65
CA LEU A 118 -33.31 24.33 -21.26
C LEU A 118 -32.63 24.27 -22.62
N ASN A 119 -33.18 24.96 -23.63
CA ASN A 119 -32.52 25.07 -24.93
C ASN A 119 -31.27 25.97 -24.83
N SER A 120 -30.08 25.42 -25.13
CA SER A 120 -28.83 26.18 -25.07
C SER A 120 -28.66 27.17 -26.22
N ASP A 121 -29.28 26.87 -27.35
CA ASP A 121 -29.20 27.65 -28.60
C ASP A 121 -30.43 28.57 -28.76
N ASN A 122 -30.93 29.12 -27.66
CA ASN A 122 -32.04 30.07 -27.71
C ASN A 122 -31.55 31.41 -28.30
N ILE A 123 -32.42 32.06 -29.09
CA ILE A 123 -32.14 33.37 -29.71
C ILE A 123 -32.06 34.47 -28.64
N GLU A 124 -32.81 34.33 -27.54
CA GLU A 124 -32.90 35.34 -26.47
C GLU A 124 -31.78 35.22 -25.43
N TYR A 125 -31.25 34.00 -25.22
CA TYR A 125 -30.16 33.72 -24.29
C TYR A 125 -29.33 32.52 -24.76
N LYS A 126 -28.01 32.57 -24.55
CA LYS A 126 -27.10 31.47 -24.88
C LYS A 126 -26.56 30.81 -23.61
N ILE A 127 -26.61 29.49 -23.54
CA ILE A 127 -26.01 28.70 -22.46
C ILE A 127 -24.81 27.94 -23.03
N ASN A 128 -23.60 28.34 -22.63
CA ASN A 128 -22.33 27.73 -23.02
C ASN A 128 -21.87 26.71 -21.96
N LYS A 129 -22.70 25.71 -21.67
CA LYS A 129 -22.32 24.57 -20.82
C LYS A 129 -21.65 23.51 -21.68
N LEU A 130 -20.57 22.89 -21.17
CA LEU A 130 -19.88 21.79 -21.86
C LEU A 130 -20.68 20.47 -21.82
N ASN A 131 -21.65 20.35 -20.91
CA ASN A 131 -22.44 19.15 -20.64
C ASN A 131 -23.90 19.26 -21.13
N TYR A 132 -24.11 19.50 -22.43
CA TYR A 132 -25.44 19.53 -23.03
C TYR A 132 -25.87 18.13 -23.53
N LEU A 133 -27.17 17.88 -23.50
CA LEU A 133 -27.85 16.73 -24.07
C LEU A 133 -28.28 17.07 -25.50
N VAL A 134 -28.05 16.16 -26.44
CA VAL A 134 -28.54 16.32 -27.81
C VAL A 134 -29.88 15.61 -27.92
N MET A 135 -30.92 16.39 -28.23
CA MET A 135 -32.27 15.91 -28.49
C MET A 135 -32.54 15.99 -29.99
N TYR A 136 -32.93 14.87 -30.61
CA TYR A 136 -33.33 14.82 -32.02
C TYR A 136 -34.84 14.99 -32.16
N LEU A 137 -35.26 15.95 -33.00
CA LEU A 137 -36.66 16.27 -33.24
C LEU A 137 -37.02 16.17 -34.73
N ASN A 138 -38.21 15.65 -35.00
CA ASN A 138 -38.87 15.81 -36.28
C ASN A 138 -39.36 17.25 -36.42
N ASP A 139 -38.82 17.99 -37.39
CA ASP A 139 -39.46 19.23 -37.81
C ASP A 139 -40.65 18.93 -38.73
N THR A 140 -41.60 19.87 -38.80
CA THR A 140 -42.84 19.79 -39.60
C THR A 140 -42.63 19.57 -41.10
N ILE A 141 -41.40 19.74 -41.59
CA ILE A 141 -40.97 19.58 -42.99
C ILE A 141 -40.24 18.24 -43.23
N GLY A 142 -40.04 17.40 -42.20
CA GLY A 142 -39.35 16.11 -42.33
C GLY A 142 -37.82 16.21 -42.39
N ASN A 143 -37.25 17.36 -42.01
CA ASN A 143 -35.81 17.52 -41.82
C ASN A 143 -35.41 17.08 -40.40
N ASN A 144 -34.29 16.37 -40.30
CA ASN A 144 -33.68 15.97 -39.03
C ASN A 144 -33.13 17.22 -38.32
N SER A 145 -33.90 17.79 -37.39
CA SER A 145 -33.44 18.88 -36.53
C SER A 145 -32.93 18.33 -35.20
N HIS A 146 -31.93 18.99 -34.61
CA HIS A 146 -31.46 18.67 -33.26
C HIS A 146 -31.51 19.92 -32.38
N LYS A 147 -31.77 19.73 -31.10
CA LYS A 147 -31.70 20.76 -30.07
C LYS A 147 -30.68 20.36 -29.02
N ASN A 148 -29.80 21.30 -28.68
CA ASN A 148 -28.90 21.16 -27.55
C ASN A 148 -29.65 21.62 -26.29
N LEU A 149 -29.82 20.71 -25.35
CA LEU A 149 -30.53 20.93 -24.10
C LEU A 149 -29.55 20.90 -22.93
N VAL A 150 -29.78 21.74 -21.94
CA VAL A 150 -29.02 21.73 -20.69
C VAL A 150 -29.96 21.34 -19.57
N ASN A 151 -29.57 20.31 -18.82
CA ASN A 151 -30.19 19.99 -17.55
C ASN A 151 -29.51 20.84 -16.46
N PRO A 152 -30.23 21.72 -15.74
CA PRO A 152 -29.64 22.49 -14.65
C PRO A 152 -29.06 21.61 -13.55
N ILE A 153 -29.61 20.40 -13.36
CA ILE A 153 -29.09 19.41 -12.42
C ILE A 153 -27.98 18.60 -13.08
N THR A 154 -26.78 18.63 -12.47
CA THR A 154 -25.65 17.78 -12.86
C THR A 154 -25.13 16.99 -11.66
N ILE A 155 -24.65 15.77 -11.87
CA ILE A 155 -24.14 14.91 -10.79
C ILE A 155 -22.67 14.53 -11.01
N TYR A 156 -21.91 14.48 -9.92
CA TYR A 156 -20.48 14.15 -9.95
C TYR A 156 -20.11 13.15 -8.85
N PRO A 157 -19.42 12.04 -9.19
CA PRO A 157 -18.94 11.07 -8.20
C PRO A 157 -17.72 11.61 -7.45
N LEU A 158 -17.90 12.06 -6.21
CA LEU A 158 -16.81 12.51 -5.34
C LEU A 158 -16.08 11.32 -4.72
N GLN A 159 -15.23 11.55 -3.71
CA GLN A 159 -14.72 10.44 -2.90
C GLN A 159 -15.88 9.71 -2.22
N LYS A 160 -15.80 8.38 -2.12
CA LYS A 160 -16.83 7.59 -1.46
C LYS A 160 -16.98 7.98 0.03
N PRO A 161 -18.19 7.96 0.58
CA PRO A 161 -19.47 7.60 -0.06
C PRO A 161 -20.23 8.83 -0.60
N PHE A 162 -19.54 9.87 -1.06
CA PHE A 162 -20.16 11.14 -1.41
C PHE A 162 -20.35 11.32 -2.92
N LEU A 163 -21.33 12.12 -3.28
CA LEU A 163 -21.53 12.67 -4.63
C LEU A 163 -21.91 14.15 -4.51
N LEU A 164 -21.60 14.94 -5.54
CA LEU A 164 -22.01 16.33 -5.65
C LEU A 164 -23.18 16.42 -6.62
N VAL A 165 -24.25 17.08 -6.20
CA VAL A 165 -25.34 17.52 -7.06
C VAL A 165 -25.21 19.02 -7.23
N THR A 166 -25.06 19.48 -8.46
CA THR A 166 -25.18 20.91 -8.77
C THR A 166 -26.54 21.22 -9.34
N TYR A 167 -27.02 22.42 -9.04
CA TYR A 167 -28.32 22.93 -9.44
C TYR A 167 -28.25 24.46 -9.52
N VAL A 168 -29.33 25.08 -9.97
CA VAL A 168 -29.44 26.54 -10.01
C VAL A 168 -30.40 27.07 -8.95
N ARG A 169 -30.05 28.21 -8.39
CA ARG A 169 -30.96 29.07 -7.65
C ARG A 169 -31.39 30.24 -8.54
N MET A 170 -32.68 30.47 -8.58
CA MET A 170 -33.31 31.46 -9.43
C MET A 170 -33.33 32.84 -8.77
N ASN A 171 -32.79 33.84 -9.47
CA ASN A 171 -32.99 35.26 -9.14
C ASN A 171 -34.09 35.90 -10.00
N ASN A 172 -34.18 35.54 -11.29
CA ASN A 172 -35.26 35.95 -12.20
C ASN A 172 -35.73 34.77 -13.07
N SER A 173 -36.98 34.33 -12.89
CA SER A 173 -37.57 33.17 -13.58
C SER A 173 -37.49 33.21 -15.11
N SER A 174 -37.40 34.40 -15.72
CA SER A 174 -37.43 34.55 -17.18
C SER A 174 -36.04 34.73 -17.82
N ASP A 175 -34.97 34.87 -17.03
CA ASP A 175 -33.61 35.07 -17.57
C ASP A 175 -32.58 34.10 -16.97
N PRO A 176 -32.23 33.02 -17.69
CA PRO A 176 -31.24 32.03 -17.25
C PRO A 176 -29.84 32.59 -16.99
N ARG A 177 -29.50 33.78 -17.48
CA ARG A 177 -28.20 34.43 -17.23
C ARG A 177 -28.08 34.95 -15.79
N THR A 178 -29.21 35.12 -15.10
CA THR A 178 -29.25 35.60 -13.71
C THR A 178 -29.11 34.49 -12.68
N TYR A 179 -29.17 33.22 -13.12
CA TYR A 179 -29.13 32.07 -12.22
C TYR A 179 -27.79 31.96 -11.50
N GLU A 180 -27.87 31.55 -10.24
CA GLU A 180 -26.73 31.24 -9.40
C GLU A 180 -26.54 29.73 -9.36
N GLU A 181 -25.31 29.25 -9.57
CA GLU A 181 -25.03 27.82 -9.47
C GLU A 181 -24.75 27.45 -8.02
N CYS A 182 -25.42 26.44 -7.52
CA CYS A 182 -25.22 25.89 -6.20
C CYS A 182 -24.82 24.41 -6.29
N GLY A 183 -24.20 23.92 -5.22
CA GLY A 183 -23.75 22.55 -5.10
C GLY A 183 -24.09 21.99 -3.73
N GLU A 184 -24.52 20.74 -3.70
CA GLU A 184 -24.87 20.02 -2.48
C GLU A 184 -24.22 18.64 -2.47
N VAL A 185 -23.54 18.33 -1.38
CA VAL A 185 -22.88 17.05 -1.16
C VAL A 185 -23.84 16.10 -0.48
N ILE A 186 -24.03 14.94 -1.08
CA ILE A 186 -24.96 13.91 -0.61
C ILE A 186 -24.17 12.62 -0.39
N ASP A 187 -24.46 11.92 0.70
CA ASP A 187 -23.94 10.57 0.91
C ASP A 187 -24.73 9.51 0.12
N TRP A 188 -24.19 8.30 0.04
CA TRP A 188 -24.89 7.18 -0.61
C TRP A 188 -26.18 6.75 0.09
N ASN A 189 -26.54 7.31 1.24
CA ASN A 189 -27.83 7.08 1.91
C ASN A 189 -28.87 8.15 1.51
N GLY A 190 -28.50 9.12 0.67
CA GLY A 190 -29.38 10.22 0.28
C GLY A 190 -29.45 11.36 1.28
N THR A 191 -28.53 11.39 2.26
CA THR A 191 -28.47 12.46 3.27
C THR A 191 -27.56 13.58 2.78
N SER A 192 -28.08 14.80 2.79
CA SER A 192 -27.29 16.01 2.50
C SER A 192 -26.34 16.33 3.65
N THR A 193 -25.05 16.38 3.37
CA THR A 193 -24.01 16.70 4.36
C THR A 193 -23.70 18.18 4.37
N SER A 194 -23.47 18.79 3.22
CA SER A 194 -23.16 20.23 3.10
C SER A 194 -23.67 20.81 1.77
N ASN A 195 -23.85 22.13 1.74
CA ASN A 195 -24.25 22.87 0.55
C ASN A 195 -23.48 24.20 0.44
N ILE A 196 -23.37 24.72 -0.78
CA ILE A 196 -22.79 26.03 -1.07
C ILE A 196 -23.40 26.58 -2.35
N CYS A 197 -23.55 27.90 -2.45
CA CYS A 197 -23.74 28.55 -3.74
C CYS A 197 -22.41 29.17 -4.18
N PHE A 198 -22.04 28.97 -5.44
CA PHE A 198 -20.74 29.40 -5.94
C PHE A 198 -20.78 30.90 -6.21
N ASP A 199 -20.02 31.66 -5.41
CA ASP A 199 -20.05 33.13 -5.39
C ASP A 199 -19.51 33.81 -6.67
N SER A 200 -19.05 33.05 -7.67
CA SER A 200 -18.31 33.58 -8.81
C SER A 200 -18.80 33.11 -10.18
N GLY A 201 -18.88 34.06 -11.12
CA GLY A 201 -19.12 33.81 -12.54
C GLY A 201 -20.52 33.30 -12.90
N SER A 202 -20.80 33.25 -14.20
CA SER A 202 -22.11 32.85 -14.74
C SER A 202 -22.32 31.34 -14.71
N TRP A 203 -23.46 30.86 -14.20
CA TRP A 203 -23.86 29.47 -14.36
C TRP A 203 -23.90 29.07 -15.83
N SER A 204 -24.43 29.94 -16.69
CA SER A 204 -24.60 29.67 -18.12
C SER A 204 -23.28 29.45 -18.87
N ASP A 205 -22.14 29.78 -18.28
CA ASP A 205 -20.81 29.63 -18.88
C ASP A 205 -19.81 29.21 -17.80
N SER A 206 -20.03 28.01 -17.28
CA SER A 206 -19.24 27.42 -16.20
C SER A 206 -19.08 25.91 -16.34
N THR A 207 -18.02 25.37 -15.76
CA THR A 207 -17.70 23.94 -15.77
C THR A 207 -17.10 23.52 -14.42
N ILE A 208 -17.35 22.27 -14.05
CA ILE A 208 -16.76 21.62 -12.89
C ILE A 208 -15.99 20.41 -13.37
N GLN A 209 -14.74 20.32 -12.94
CA GLN A 209 -13.88 19.18 -13.21
C GLN A 209 -13.40 18.57 -11.90
N LEU A 210 -13.63 17.27 -11.72
CA LEU A 210 -13.12 16.52 -10.57
C LEU A 210 -11.61 16.34 -10.69
N ASN A 211 -10.92 16.34 -9.54
CA ASN A 211 -9.51 16.00 -9.49
C ASN A 211 -9.28 14.51 -9.88
N ALA A 212 -8.07 14.19 -10.35
CA ALA A 212 -7.65 12.80 -10.55
C ALA A 212 -7.66 12.04 -9.21
N ASN A 213 -7.24 12.70 -8.12
CA ASN A 213 -7.42 12.21 -6.76
C ASN A 213 -8.73 12.75 -6.18
N LYS A 214 -9.80 11.95 -6.21
CA LYS A 214 -11.14 12.35 -5.73
C LYS A 214 -11.18 12.84 -4.28
N LYS A 215 -10.19 12.48 -3.45
CA LYS A 215 -10.05 12.97 -2.06
C LYS A 215 -9.73 14.47 -1.99
N LEU A 216 -9.24 15.04 -3.08
CA LEU A 216 -8.87 16.45 -3.19
C LEU A 216 -10.00 17.33 -3.75
N GLY A 217 -11.17 16.75 -4.04
CA GLY A 217 -12.35 17.48 -4.50
C GLY A 217 -12.31 17.86 -5.98
N PHE A 218 -12.62 19.11 -6.30
CA PHE A 218 -12.86 19.57 -7.67
C PHE A 218 -12.48 21.04 -7.90
N ILE A 219 -12.28 21.40 -9.17
CA ILE A 219 -12.15 22.77 -9.62
C ILE A 219 -13.45 23.20 -10.30
N ARG A 220 -13.87 24.43 -10.02
CA ARG A 220 -14.95 25.10 -10.76
C ARG A 220 -14.36 26.27 -11.51
N SER A 221 -14.69 26.40 -12.80
CA SER A 221 -14.35 27.57 -13.60
C SER A 221 -15.60 28.18 -14.22
N ALA A 222 -15.67 29.51 -14.26
CA ALA A 222 -16.83 30.23 -14.78
C ALA A 222 -16.42 31.56 -15.41
N ARG A 223 -17.18 32.03 -16.40
CA ARG A 223 -16.97 33.36 -17.00
C ARG A 223 -17.38 34.46 -16.01
N ASN A 224 -16.57 35.51 -15.93
CA ASN A 224 -16.84 36.66 -15.07
C ASN A 224 -18.16 37.38 -15.43
N LYS A 225 -19.01 37.68 -14.43
CA LYS A 225 -20.31 38.37 -14.60
C LYS A 225 -20.17 39.89 -14.76
N THR A 226 -19.10 40.51 -14.25
CA THR A 226 -19.09 41.94 -13.88
C THR A 226 -18.50 42.89 -14.93
N TYR A 227 -17.90 42.39 -16.02
CA TYR A 227 -17.25 43.26 -17.01
C TYR A 227 -18.02 43.32 -18.32
N GLY A 228 -18.76 44.41 -18.48
CA GLY A 228 -19.36 44.79 -19.76
C GLY A 228 -18.30 44.84 -20.87
N SER A 229 -18.53 44.05 -21.91
CA SER A 229 -18.02 44.19 -23.28
C SER A 229 -16.52 44.41 -23.52
N SER A 230 -15.62 44.26 -22.54
CA SER A 230 -14.19 44.57 -22.77
C SER A 230 -13.17 43.57 -22.23
N TRP A 231 -13.51 42.55 -21.42
CA TRP A 231 -12.50 41.61 -20.91
C TRP A 231 -13.05 40.18 -20.73
N ASN A 232 -12.60 39.24 -21.57
CA ASN A 232 -12.97 37.81 -21.55
C ASN A 232 -12.18 37.01 -20.50
N SER A 233 -12.31 37.34 -19.20
CA SER A 233 -11.61 36.62 -18.14
C SER A 233 -12.40 35.42 -17.60
N TRP A 234 -11.71 34.30 -17.40
CA TRP A 234 -12.23 33.11 -16.73
C TRP A 234 -11.84 33.13 -15.27
N LEU A 235 -12.80 32.88 -14.40
CA LEU A 235 -12.59 32.74 -12.98
C LEU A 235 -12.48 31.26 -12.64
N TRP A 236 -11.65 30.91 -11.66
CA TRP A 236 -11.63 29.55 -11.12
C TRP A 236 -11.42 29.53 -9.61
N GLN A 237 -11.94 28.47 -8.99
CA GLN A 237 -11.84 28.21 -7.56
C GLN A 237 -11.77 26.69 -7.32
N HIS A 238 -11.06 26.30 -6.27
CA HIS A 238 -10.89 24.93 -5.82
C HIS A 238 -11.81 24.64 -4.62
N TYR A 239 -12.50 23.52 -4.66
CA TYR A 239 -13.34 23.04 -3.57
C TYR A 239 -12.87 21.68 -3.07
N SER A 240 -12.73 21.52 -1.77
CA SER A 240 -12.35 20.28 -1.11
C SER A 240 -13.49 19.74 -0.24
N ILE A 241 -13.51 18.42 -0.04
CA ILE A 241 -14.51 17.73 0.78
C ILE A 241 -13.79 16.96 1.87
N ASP A 242 -14.14 17.22 3.12
CA ASP A 242 -13.56 16.50 4.26
C ASP A 242 -14.14 15.07 4.41
N LYS A 243 -13.67 14.34 5.42
CA LYS A 243 -14.13 12.97 5.73
C LYS A 243 -15.60 12.88 6.16
N HIS A 244 -16.22 14.02 6.51
CA HIS A 244 -17.61 14.13 6.93
C HIS A 244 -18.53 14.64 5.80
N GLY A 245 -17.98 14.91 4.61
CA GLY A 245 -18.75 15.42 3.49
C GLY A 245 -18.97 16.93 3.55
N ASN A 246 -18.17 17.69 4.32
CA ASN A 246 -18.24 19.15 4.37
C ASN A 246 -17.44 19.76 3.22
N LEU A 247 -18.13 20.53 2.38
CA LEU A 247 -17.57 21.25 1.25
C LEU A 247 -16.94 22.56 1.71
N THR A 248 -15.69 22.81 1.32
CA THR A 248 -14.96 24.03 1.65
C THR A 248 -14.25 24.58 0.42
N ASN A 249 -14.32 25.90 0.24
CA ASN A 249 -13.52 26.60 -0.77
C ASN A 249 -12.09 26.78 -0.24
N THR A 250 -11.09 26.30 -0.99
CA THR A 250 -9.69 26.30 -0.54
C THR A 250 -8.84 27.41 -1.16
N THR A 251 -9.37 28.14 -2.16
CA THR A 251 -8.60 29.14 -2.91
C THR A 251 -9.35 30.46 -3.06
N ASN A 252 -8.62 31.56 -3.04
CA ASN A 252 -9.17 32.85 -3.46
C ASN A 252 -9.56 32.82 -4.94
N LEU A 253 -10.50 33.68 -5.32
CA LEU A 253 -10.95 33.84 -6.69
C LEU A 253 -9.82 34.36 -7.60
N ILE A 254 -9.50 33.65 -8.67
CA ILE A 254 -8.37 33.97 -9.56
C ILE A 254 -8.83 34.05 -11.02
N ASN A 255 -8.32 35.05 -11.76
CA ASN A 255 -8.52 35.20 -13.20
C ASN A 255 -7.50 34.38 -14.01
N LEU A 256 -7.97 33.71 -15.05
CA LEU A 256 -7.20 33.01 -16.08
C LEU A 256 -7.69 33.37 -17.49
N PRO A 257 -6.79 33.46 -18.49
CA PRO A 257 -5.33 33.63 -18.33
C PRO A 257 -4.97 34.93 -17.59
N LYS A 258 -3.80 34.99 -16.92
CA LYS A 258 -3.18 36.28 -16.55
C LYS A 258 -2.72 36.94 -17.84
N ILE A 259 -3.51 37.89 -18.34
CA ILE A 259 -3.27 38.56 -19.63
C ILE A 259 -1.98 39.38 -19.52
N SER A 260 -0.94 39.01 -20.28
CA SER A 260 0.23 39.85 -20.48
C SER A 260 -0.10 41.02 -21.42
N TYR A 261 0.68 42.11 -21.43
CA TYR A 261 0.45 43.23 -22.36
C TYR A 261 0.46 42.80 -23.85
N LYS A 262 1.06 41.65 -24.17
CA LYS A 262 1.06 41.04 -25.51
C LYS A 262 -0.22 40.27 -25.86
N ASP A 263 -1.08 39.95 -24.88
CA ASP A 263 -2.30 39.16 -25.03
C ASP A 263 -3.59 40.00 -25.01
N SER A 264 -3.49 41.33 -24.93
CA SER A 264 -4.61 42.26 -24.71
C SER A 264 -5.72 42.20 -25.79
N ASN A 265 -5.41 41.73 -27.00
CA ASN A 265 -6.35 41.61 -28.12
C ASN A 265 -6.68 40.14 -28.49
N MET A 266 -6.30 39.16 -27.66
CA MET A 266 -6.59 37.74 -27.88
C MET A 266 -7.92 37.34 -27.23
N ASN A 267 -8.83 36.73 -28.00
CA ASN A 267 -10.06 36.16 -27.45
C ASN A 267 -9.83 34.70 -27.04
N TYR A 268 -9.93 34.41 -25.74
CA TYR A 268 -9.82 33.07 -25.18
C TYR A 268 -11.18 32.48 -24.84
N SER A 269 -11.44 31.26 -25.30
CA SER A 269 -12.62 30.48 -24.91
C SER A 269 -12.16 29.17 -24.28
N LEU A 270 -12.60 28.89 -23.06
CA LEU A 270 -12.29 27.62 -22.39
C LEU A 270 -12.98 26.49 -23.14
N ILE A 271 -12.20 25.46 -23.46
CA ILE A 271 -12.64 24.27 -24.16
C ILE A 271 -12.80 23.11 -23.20
N ALA A 272 -11.77 22.86 -22.39
CA ALA A 272 -11.75 21.75 -21.45
C ALA A 272 -10.87 22.07 -20.24
N ILE A 273 -11.16 21.42 -19.12
CA ILE A 273 -10.26 21.32 -17.98
C ILE A 273 -10.07 19.83 -17.74
N VAL A 274 -8.81 19.38 -17.74
CA VAL A 274 -8.46 17.97 -17.55
C VAL A 274 -7.64 17.87 -16.26
N PRO A 275 -7.89 16.88 -15.38
CA PRO A 275 -7.06 16.70 -14.18
C PRO A 275 -5.66 16.20 -14.54
N THR A 276 -4.71 16.36 -13.62
CA THR A 276 -3.33 15.85 -13.78
C THR A 276 -2.91 14.99 -12.58
N PHE A 277 -1.99 14.05 -12.81
CA PHE A 277 -1.44 13.18 -11.75
C PHE A 277 -0.55 13.89 -10.72
N GLU A 278 -0.19 15.15 -10.93
CA GLU A 278 0.39 16.01 -9.90
C GLU A 278 -0.68 16.67 -9.01
N ASN A 279 -1.90 16.13 -9.03
CA ASN A 279 -3.10 16.62 -8.34
C ASN A 279 -3.59 18.00 -8.83
N GLY A 280 -3.03 18.52 -9.93
CA GLY A 280 -3.46 19.77 -10.54
C GLY A 280 -4.51 19.56 -11.63
N TYR A 281 -4.60 20.55 -12.51
CA TYR A 281 -5.42 20.54 -13.71
C TYR A 281 -4.67 21.17 -14.88
N LEU A 282 -5.11 20.88 -16.10
CA LEU A 282 -4.68 21.55 -17.31
C LEU A 282 -5.91 22.19 -17.95
N ALA A 283 -5.94 23.52 -17.99
CA ALA A 283 -7.00 24.26 -18.68
C ALA A 283 -6.60 24.50 -20.13
N ILE A 284 -7.52 24.20 -21.05
CA ILE A 284 -7.29 24.23 -22.49
C ILE A 284 -8.21 25.29 -23.09
N PHE A 285 -7.61 26.24 -23.79
CA PHE A 285 -8.30 27.37 -24.39
C PHE A 285 -8.12 27.37 -25.89
N ASN A 286 -9.19 27.68 -26.61
CA ASN A 286 -9.12 28.15 -27.98
C ASN A 286 -8.80 29.64 -27.97
N TYR A 287 -7.85 30.06 -28.80
CA TYR A 287 -7.52 31.46 -29.02
C TYR A 287 -7.51 31.81 -30.50
N LYS A 288 -7.92 33.04 -30.81
CA LYS A 288 -7.82 33.64 -32.14
C LYS A 288 -6.77 34.74 -32.13
N ASN A 289 -5.74 34.62 -32.97
CA ASN A 289 -4.68 35.62 -33.09
C ASN A 289 -4.88 36.48 -34.35
N PRO A 290 -5.13 37.80 -34.20
CA PRO A 290 -5.31 38.68 -35.35
C PRO A 290 -4.01 39.22 -35.96
N TYR A 291 -2.82 39.00 -35.35
CA TYR A 291 -1.58 39.71 -35.72
C TYR A 291 -0.54 38.89 -36.50
N PHE A 292 -0.71 37.58 -36.62
CA PHE A 292 0.20 36.73 -37.40
C PHE A 292 -0.55 36.18 -38.62
N SER A 293 -0.25 36.77 -39.78
CA SER A 293 -0.64 36.38 -41.15
C SER A 293 -1.88 37.04 -41.76
N ILE A 294 -1.92 37.09 -43.10
CA ILE A 294 -3.01 37.60 -43.96
C ILE A 294 -4.32 36.81 -43.74
N THR A 295 -4.23 35.62 -43.12
CA THR A 295 -5.32 34.78 -42.61
C THR A 295 -5.23 34.69 -41.08
N SER A 296 -6.36 34.83 -40.36
CA SER A 296 -6.35 34.75 -38.88
C SER A 296 -6.11 33.31 -38.41
N SER A 297 -4.99 33.06 -37.73
CA SER A 297 -4.70 31.73 -37.14
C SER A 297 -5.56 31.48 -35.89
N ILE A 298 -6.19 30.32 -35.86
CA ILE A 298 -6.92 29.76 -34.71
C ILE A 298 -6.01 28.73 -34.07
N GLY A 299 -5.90 28.72 -32.75
CA GLY A 299 -5.03 27.77 -32.06
C GLY A 299 -5.55 27.33 -30.70
N LEU A 300 -4.94 26.27 -30.19
CA LEU A 300 -5.17 25.78 -28.84
C LEU A 300 -3.95 26.08 -27.97
N CYS A 301 -4.21 26.54 -26.75
CA CYS A 301 -3.18 26.71 -25.74
C CYS A 301 -3.60 26.11 -24.41
N THR A 302 -2.62 25.66 -23.65
CA THR A 302 -2.77 25.06 -22.33
C THR A 302 -2.25 26.01 -21.26
N ILE A 303 -2.88 25.95 -20.10
CA ILE A 303 -2.44 26.64 -18.89
C ILE A 303 -2.54 25.64 -17.74
N PRO A 304 -1.40 25.20 -17.17
CA PRO A 304 -1.42 24.29 -16.02
C PRO A 304 -1.94 25.05 -14.80
N ILE A 305 -2.75 24.38 -13.97
CA ILE A 305 -3.30 24.90 -12.72
C ILE A 305 -2.83 23.97 -11.61
N SER A 306 -1.88 24.43 -10.79
CA SER A 306 -1.37 23.63 -9.68
C SER A 306 -2.39 23.54 -8.54
N TYR A 307 -2.43 22.40 -7.86
CA TYR A 307 -3.28 22.20 -6.69
C TYR A 307 -2.99 23.23 -5.60
N ASN A 308 -4.01 23.96 -5.17
CA ASN A 308 -3.96 24.89 -4.03
C ASN A 308 -2.81 25.92 -4.10
N GLN A 309 -2.32 26.23 -5.31
CA GLN A 309 -1.24 27.18 -5.52
C GLN A 309 -1.64 28.21 -6.58
N THR A 310 -1.24 29.45 -6.34
CA THR A 310 -1.56 30.61 -7.19
C THR A 310 -0.33 31.07 -7.97
N ARG A 311 0.45 30.14 -8.52
CA ARG A 311 1.68 30.47 -9.28
C ARG A 311 1.35 31.16 -10.61
N ASP A 312 2.35 31.81 -11.18
CA ASP A 312 2.30 32.29 -12.57
C ASP A 312 2.29 31.09 -13.51
N ASN A 313 1.08 30.73 -13.96
CA ASN A 313 0.88 29.61 -14.86
C ASN A 313 1.36 30.03 -16.26
N LYS A 314 2.42 29.38 -16.74
CA LYS A 314 2.97 29.64 -18.08
C LYS A 314 2.02 29.06 -19.14
N LYS A 315 1.58 29.91 -20.06
CA LYS A 315 0.82 29.50 -21.25
C LYS A 315 1.74 28.76 -22.21
N SER A 316 1.27 27.64 -22.75
CA SER A 316 1.93 26.90 -23.85
C SER A 316 0.96 26.76 -25.02
N VAL A 317 1.41 27.05 -26.24
CA VAL A 317 0.64 26.76 -27.45
C VAL A 317 0.87 25.30 -27.81
N ILE A 318 -0.20 24.57 -28.12
CA ILE A 318 -0.16 23.13 -28.41
C ILE A 318 -0.71 22.78 -29.80
N PHE A 319 -1.34 23.74 -30.49
CA PHE A 319 -1.88 23.53 -31.82
C PHE A 319 -2.21 24.86 -32.51
N GLN A 320 -2.00 24.95 -33.82
CA GLN A 320 -2.40 26.09 -34.65
C GLN A 320 -2.86 25.64 -36.03
N THR A 321 -3.93 26.24 -36.54
CA THR A 321 -4.45 26.01 -37.88
C THR A 321 -5.04 27.29 -38.48
N GLU A 322 -5.09 27.37 -39.80
CA GLU A 322 -5.78 28.43 -40.53
C GLU A 322 -7.26 28.09 -40.79
N GLN A 323 -7.63 26.82 -40.63
CA GLN A 323 -8.99 26.32 -40.83
C GLN A 323 -9.82 26.41 -39.53
N PRO A 324 -11.16 26.50 -39.61
CA PRO A 324 -11.99 26.54 -38.42
C PRO A 324 -11.98 25.19 -37.68
N ILE A 325 -11.78 25.25 -36.37
CA ILE A 325 -11.91 24.11 -35.47
C ILE A 325 -13.41 23.88 -35.19
N ASN A 326 -13.91 22.68 -35.49
CA ASN A 326 -15.31 22.30 -35.28
C ASN A 326 -15.57 21.90 -33.82
N SER A 327 -14.71 21.05 -33.27
CA SER A 327 -14.82 20.55 -31.90
C SER A 327 -13.47 20.04 -31.39
N VAL A 328 -13.29 20.07 -30.08
CA VAL A 328 -12.10 19.57 -29.38
C VAL A 328 -12.57 18.72 -28.21
N SER A 329 -12.02 17.51 -28.10
CA SER A 329 -12.28 16.59 -26.99
C SER A 329 -10.94 16.25 -26.34
N CYS A 330 -10.82 16.37 -25.03
CA CYS A 330 -9.58 16.11 -24.32
C CYS A 330 -9.84 15.22 -23.11
N GLU A 331 -9.05 14.15 -22.96
CA GLU A 331 -9.15 13.21 -21.84
C GLU A 331 -7.76 12.84 -21.30
N GLU A 332 -7.71 12.55 -20.00
CA GLU A 332 -6.51 12.08 -19.30
C GLU A 332 -6.34 10.56 -19.51
N THR A 333 -5.11 10.13 -19.78
CA THR A 333 -4.65 8.73 -19.72
C THR A 333 -3.62 8.59 -18.61
N ASP A 334 -3.11 7.39 -18.31
CA ASP A 334 -2.22 7.15 -17.15
C ASP A 334 -0.84 7.85 -17.17
N SER A 335 -0.47 8.57 -18.24
CA SER A 335 0.74 9.43 -18.30
C SER A 335 0.61 10.68 -19.18
N PHE A 336 -0.43 10.78 -20.02
CA PHE A 336 -0.58 11.85 -21.00
C PHE A 336 -2.01 12.36 -21.05
N ILE A 337 -2.19 13.58 -21.54
CA ILE A 337 -3.48 14.10 -21.95
C ILE A 337 -3.52 14.03 -23.46
N TYR A 338 -4.54 13.39 -24.03
CA TYR A 338 -4.77 13.45 -25.47
C TYR A 338 -5.94 14.35 -25.76
N CYS A 339 -5.74 15.22 -26.75
CA CYS A 339 -6.78 16.05 -27.33
C CYS A 339 -7.00 15.64 -28.77
N ILE A 340 -8.25 15.51 -29.17
CA ILE A 340 -8.66 15.26 -30.55
C ILE A 340 -9.31 16.52 -31.05
N VAL A 341 -8.73 17.10 -32.09
CA VAL A 341 -9.20 18.31 -32.76
C VAL A 341 -9.85 17.90 -34.06
N SER A 342 -11.10 18.30 -34.25
CA SER A 342 -11.79 18.13 -35.53
C SER A 342 -11.73 19.43 -36.32
N ILE A 343 -11.26 19.35 -37.55
CA ILE A 343 -11.01 20.50 -38.42
C ILE A 343 -11.83 20.29 -39.69
N HIS A 344 -12.63 21.29 -40.05
CA HIS A 344 -13.30 21.25 -41.35
C HIS A 344 -12.30 21.63 -42.43
N PHE A 345 -12.11 20.75 -43.41
CA PHE A 345 -11.18 20.99 -44.50
C PHE A 345 -11.93 21.01 -45.83
N ASN A 346 -11.82 22.13 -46.54
CA ASN A 346 -12.39 22.30 -47.87
C ASN A 346 -11.36 22.95 -48.80
N ASN A 347 -10.76 22.16 -49.69
CA ASN A 347 -9.72 22.62 -50.61
C ASN A 347 -10.05 22.31 -52.09
N GLY A 348 -11.34 22.25 -52.43
CA GLY A 348 -11.83 22.00 -53.79
C GLY A 348 -11.76 20.53 -54.26
N THR A 349 -10.82 19.74 -53.76
CA THR A 349 -10.68 18.29 -54.04
C THR A 349 -11.22 17.39 -52.94
N PHE A 350 -11.17 17.85 -51.69
CA PHE A 350 -11.69 17.17 -50.51
C PHE A 350 -12.58 18.14 -49.73
N ASN A 351 -13.76 17.66 -49.36
CA ASN A 351 -14.70 18.34 -48.48
C ASN A 351 -15.08 17.36 -47.36
N GLY A 352 -14.42 17.49 -46.22
CA GLY A 352 -14.55 16.53 -45.12
C GLY A 352 -14.09 17.09 -43.78
N THR A 353 -13.93 16.20 -42.80
CA THR A 353 -13.44 16.53 -41.46
C THR A 353 -12.14 15.77 -41.21
N LEU A 354 -11.07 16.50 -40.94
CA LEU A 354 -9.80 15.94 -40.49
C LEU A 354 -9.82 15.85 -38.96
N TYR A 355 -9.30 14.75 -38.40
CA TYR A 355 -9.09 14.62 -36.97
C TYR A 355 -7.59 14.66 -36.67
N GLU A 356 -7.18 15.54 -35.78
CA GLU A 356 -5.81 15.60 -35.30
C GLU A 356 -5.74 15.18 -33.84
N GLN A 357 -4.95 14.16 -33.56
CA GLN A 357 -4.62 13.73 -32.22
C GLN A 357 -3.39 14.50 -31.74
N ILE A 358 -3.54 15.25 -30.67
CA ILE A 358 -2.46 15.97 -29.98
C ILE A 358 -2.19 15.25 -28.66
N GLN A 359 -0.96 14.79 -28.48
CA GLN A 359 -0.49 14.24 -27.21
C GLN A 359 0.20 15.35 -26.40
N ILE A 360 -0.26 15.55 -25.18
CA ILE A 360 0.18 16.64 -24.30
C ILE A 360 0.67 16.03 -22.99
N TYR A 361 1.79 16.53 -22.50
CA TYR A 361 2.26 16.19 -21.17
C TYR A 361 1.43 16.87 -20.08
N PRO A 362 1.28 16.26 -18.88
CA PRO A 362 0.64 16.93 -17.74
C PRO A 362 1.22 18.31 -17.40
N SER A 363 2.50 18.54 -17.71
CA SER A 363 3.18 19.84 -17.63
C SER A 363 2.67 20.91 -18.61
N GLY A 364 1.86 20.52 -19.60
CA GLY A 364 1.24 21.38 -20.61
C GLY A 364 2.07 21.57 -21.88
N ILE A 365 3.17 20.83 -22.05
CA ILE A 365 4.02 20.86 -23.25
C ILE A 365 3.51 19.81 -24.25
N GLU A 366 3.41 20.19 -25.52
CA GLU A 366 3.08 19.28 -26.61
C GLU A 366 4.18 18.23 -26.81
N PHE A 367 3.79 16.97 -26.93
CA PHE A 367 4.71 15.85 -27.17
C PHE A 367 4.73 15.46 -28.65
N SER A 368 3.56 15.25 -29.26
CA SER A 368 3.43 14.82 -30.65
C SER A 368 2.03 15.09 -31.21
N THR A 369 1.94 15.18 -32.54
CA THR A 369 0.70 15.25 -33.31
C THR A 369 0.60 14.12 -34.31
N HIS A 370 -0.61 13.60 -34.51
CA HIS A 370 -0.91 12.54 -35.48
C HIS A 370 -2.21 12.83 -36.21
N GLU A 371 -2.17 12.84 -37.54
CA GLU A 371 -3.35 13.04 -38.39
C GLU A 371 -4.13 11.74 -38.58
N ILE A 372 -5.45 11.80 -38.36
CA ILE A 372 -6.41 10.73 -38.60
C ILE A 372 -7.39 11.21 -39.67
N TYR A 373 -7.32 10.59 -40.84
CA TYR A 373 -8.20 10.89 -41.97
C TYR A 373 -9.56 10.19 -41.81
N SER A 374 -10.65 10.93 -42.03
CA SER A 374 -12.00 10.37 -42.09
C SER A 374 -12.79 10.97 -43.27
N ASP A 375 -13.35 10.09 -44.09
CA ASP A 375 -14.27 10.46 -45.18
C ASP A 375 -15.70 10.75 -44.67
N GLN A 376 -15.96 10.56 -43.38
CA GLN A 376 -17.29 10.70 -42.77
C GLN A 376 -17.51 12.07 -42.11
N ARG A 377 -18.78 12.51 -42.12
CA ARG A 377 -19.20 13.79 -41.52
C ARG A 377 -19.13 13.72 -39.99
N SER A 378 -18.47 14.72 -39.38
CA SER A 378 -18.60 15.16 -37.98
C SER A 378 -18.89 14.06 -36.92
N LEU A 379 -17.97 13.12 -36.76
CA LEU A 379 -17.90 12.18 -35.64
C LEU A 379 -17.48 12.92 -34.36
N ARG A 380 -18.09 12.57 -33.22
CA ARG A 380 -17.58 12.93 -31.89
C ARG A 380 -16.53 11.90 -31.49
N ALA A 381 -15.45 12.36 -30.87
CA ALA A 381 -14.37 11.49 -30.46
C ALA A 381 -14.27 11.42 -28.94
N LYS A 382 -14.15 10.20 -28.44
CA LYS A 382 -13.92 9.86 -27.03
C LYS A 382 -12.70 8.98 -26.95
N MET A 383 -11.98 9.07 -25.84
CA MET A 383 -10.88 8.16 -25.61
C MET A 383 -11.36 7.02 -24.72
N THR A 384 -10.79 5.85 -24.95
CA THR A 384 -10.90 4.74 -24.00
C THR A 384 -9.91 4.96 -22.88
N SER A 385 -10.11 4.29 -21.75
CA SER A 385 -9.11 4.24 -20.68
C SER A 385 -7.76 3.64 -21.11
N PHE A 386 -7.68 3.11 -22.35
CA PHE A 386 -6.57 2.36 -22.90
C PHE A 386 -5.76 3.12 -23.96
N GLY A 387 -6.12 4.38 -24.23
CA GLY A 387 -5.50 5.23 -25.24
C GLY A 387 -6.01 4.99 -26.67
N ASP A 388 -6.94 4.05 -26.87
CA ASP A 388 -7.64 3.88 -28.14
C ASP A 388 -8.76 4.91 -28.28
N PHE A 389 -9.15 5.23 -29.52
CA PHE A 389 -10.22 6.18 -29.77
C PHE A 389 -11.51 5.49 -30.16
N ILE A 390 -12.60 6.00 -29.59
CA ILE A 390 -13.96 5.71 -30.01
C ILE A 390 -14.47 6.94 -30.73
N PHE A 391 -14.85 6.74 -31.98
CA PHE A 391 -15.61 7.74 -32.71
C PHE A 391 -17.06 7.33 -32.72
N ASP A 392 -17.93 8.23 -32.29
CA ASP A 392 -19.36 8.00 -32.28
C ASP A 392 -20.13 9.08 -33.04
N PHE A 393 -21.27 8.68 -33.57
CA PHE A 393 -22.28 9.61 -34.03
C PHE A 393 -23.67 9.05 -33.80
N THR A 394 -24.62 9.97 -33.68
CA THR A 394 -26.03 9.66 -33.51
C THR A 394 -26.80 10.13 -34.73
N GLU A 395 -27.70 9.29 -35.24
CA GLU A 395 -28.57 9.62 -36.37
C GLU A 395 -30.03 9.29 -36.03
N TYR A 396 -30.94 10.19 -36.40
CA TYR A 396 -32.37 9.97 -36.27
C TYR A 396 -32.94 9.46 -37.60
N ASN A 397 -33.69 8.38 -37.55
CA ASN A 397 -34.35 7.82 -38.72
C ASN A 397 -35.84 8.16 -38.72
N ASN A 398 -36.27 8.93 -39.73
CA ASN A 398 -37.66 9.38 -39.87
C ASN A 398 -38.65 8.25 -40.14
N ALA A 399 -38.20 7.14 -40.73
CA ALA A 399 -39.09 6.05 -41.15
C ALA A 399 -39.61 5.24 -39.96
N ASP A 400 -38.74 4.91 -39.01
CA ASP A 400 -39.07 4.08 -37.84
C ASP A 400 -39.09 4.88 -36.52
N LYS A 401 -38.77 6.19 -36.59
CA LYS A 401 -38.71 7.13 -35.46
C LYS A 401 -37.70 6.71 -34.39
N ASN A 402 -36.69 5.92 -34.76
CA ASN A 402 -35.65 5.46 -33.86
C ASN A 402 -34.39 6.34 -33.94
N ILE A 403 -33.63 6.33 -32.86
CA ILE A 403 -32.31 6.96 -32.77
C ILE A 403 -31.26 5.87 -32.81
N TYR A 404 -30.40 5.95 -33.83
CA TYR A 404 -29.32 5.02 -34.07
C TYR A 404 -28.00 5.61 -33.57
N TYR A 405 -27.28 4.82 -32.80
CA TYR A 405 -25.95 5.11 -32.29
C TYR A 405 -24.95 4.23 -33.03
N ASN A 406 -23.94 4.86 -33.61
CA ASN A 406 -22.88 4.21 -34.35
C ASN A 406 -21.54 4.42 -33.65
N ILE A 407 -20.75 3.35 -33.57
CA ILE A 407 -19.47 3.30 -32.87
C ILE A 407 -18.41 2.77 -33.82
N TYR A 408 -17.39 3.58 -34.06
CA TYR A 408 -16.15 3.19 -34.71
C TYR A 408 -15.05 3.14 -33.68
N TYR A 409 -14.22 2.11 -33.78
CA TYR A 409 -13.04 1.95 -32.96
C TYR A 409 -11.82 2.23 -33.83
N TYR A 410 -10.96 3.12 -33.35
CA TYR A 410 -9.69 3.40 -33.99
C TYR A 410 -8.58 2.63 -33.29
N ASN A 411 -8.01 1.67 -34.02
CA ASN A 411 -6.80 1.00 -33.58
C ASN A 411 -5.58 1.76 -34.15
N SER A 412 -4.81 2.38 -33.26
CA SER A 412 -3.60 3.14 -33.60
C SER A 412 -2.56 2.33 -34.39
N SER A 413 -2.50 1.02 -34.18
CA SER A 413 -1.59 0.12 -34.90
C SER A 413 -2.02 -0.20 -36.34
N ALA A 414 -3.31 -0.07 -36.65
CA ALA A 414 -3.87 -0.36 -37.97
C ALA A 414 -4.16 0.90 -38.79
N SER A 415 -4.09 2.09 -38.18
CA SER A 415 -4.37 3.40 -38.79
C SER A 415 -5.68 3.45 -39.59
N ARG A 416 -6.69 2.69 -39.15
CA ARG A 416 -8.00 2.56 -39.80
C ARG A 416 -9.12 2.61 -38.77
N LEU A 417 -10.19 3.31 -39.12
CA LEU A 417 -11.45 3.29 -38.39
C LEU A 417 -12.20 2.01 -38.77
N GLU A 418 -12.30 1.07 -37.83
CA GLU A 418 -13.10 -0.12 -38.03
C GLU A 418 -14.49 0.09 -37.41
N PRO A 419 -15.58 -0.13 -38.17
CA PRO A 419 -16.92 -0.09 -37.59
C PRO A 419 -17.05 -1.23 -36.58
N GLN A 420 -17.14 -0.89 -35.30
CA GLN A 420 -17.30 -1.89 -34.25
C GLN A 420 -18.77 -2.27 -34.09
N ASN A 421 -19.65 -1.27 -34.08
CA ASN A 421 -21.10 -1.46 -34.09
C ASN A 421 -21.75 -0.37 -34.93
N SER A 422 -22.59 -0.77 -35.88
CA SER A 422 -23.45 0.13 -36.63
C SER A 422 -24.91 -0.15 -36.26
N PHE A 423 -25.71 0.92 -36.16
CA PHE A 423 -27.15 0.88 -35.92
C PHE A 423 -27.61 0.34 -34.55
N ILE A 424 -27.01 0.77 -33.43
CA ILE A 424 -27.53 0.46 -32.09
C ILE A 424 -28.67 1.41 -31.74
N ILE A 425 -29.86 0.91 -31.41
CA ILE A 425 -30.96 1.77 -30.95
C ILE A 425 -30.66 2.27 -29.53
N THR A 426 -30.72 3.58 -29.31
CA THR A 426 -30.45 4.23 -28.01
C THR A 426 -31.64 5.05 -27.53
N ASN A 427 -31.61 5.51 -26.27
CA ASN A 427 -32.60 6.42 -25.75
C ASN A 427 -32.49 7.82 -26.41
N TYR A 428 -33.45 8.67 -26.11
CA TYR A 428 -33.58 9.99 -26.70
C TYR A 428 -32.39 10.95 -26.50
N PHE A 429 -31.60 10.74 -25.45
CA PHE A 429 -30.45 11.57 -25.10
C PHE A 429 -29.11 10.96 -25.52
N SER A 430 -29.09 9.69 -25.95
CA SER A 430 -27.89 8.96 -26.37
C SER A 430 -26.73 9.01 -25.36
N VAL A 431 -27.06 9.07 -24.06
CA VAL A 431 -26.07 9.24 -22.99
C VAL A 431 -25.23 7.99 -22.85
N ASN A 432 -23.93 8.17 -22.70
CA ASN A 432 -22.98 7.08 -22.66
C ASN A 432 -21.73 7.42 -21.84
N THR A 433 -21.01 6.38 -21.43
CA THR A 433 -19.72 6.50 -20.74
C THR A 433 -18.85 5.27 -21.00
N VAL A 434 -17.53 5.44 -20.90
CA VAL A 434 -16.57 4.33 -20.93
C VAL A 434 -16.20 3.98 -19.50
N THR A 435 -16.41 2.72 -19.12
CA THR A 435 -16.01 2.22 -17.81
C THR A 435 -14.53 1.84 -17.80
N GLN A 436 -13.93 1.81 -16.61
CA GLN A 436 -12.54 1.41 -16.41
C GLN A 436 -12.25 -0.05 -16.85
N ASN A 437 -13.28 -0.91 -16.92
CA ASN A 437 -13.15 -2.30 -17.38
C ASN A 437 -13.29 -2.42 -18.91
N ASN A 438 -13.04 -1.35 -19.66
CA ASN A 438 -13.19 -1.25 -21.11
C ASN A 438 -14.57 -1.65 -21.63
N ASN A 439 -15.63 -1.42 -20.86
CA ASN A 439 -16.99 -1.56 -21.35
C ASN A 439 -17.56 -0.18 -21.67
N PHE A 440 -18.13 -0.05 -22.86
CA PHE A 440 -18.93 1.10 -23.25
C PHE A 440 -20.36 0.90 -22.76
N LEU A 441 -20.83 1.83 -21.93
CA LEU A 441 -22.20 1.86 -21.44
C LEU A 441 -23.00 2.87 -22.26
N LEU A 442 -24.13 2.44 -22.78
CA LEU A 442 -25.05 3.27 -23.57
C LEU A 442 -26.46 3.19 -22.99
N ALA A 443 -27.13 4.33 -22.86
CA ALA A 443 -28.53 4.35 -22.48
C ALA A 443 -29.37 3.62 -23.53
N SER A 444 -30.17 2.65 -23.09
CA SER A 444 -30.99 1.84 -23.98
C SER A 444 -32.42 2.37 -24.06
N PRO A 445 -33.11 2.23 -25.21
CA PRO A 445 -34.52 2.55 -25.35
C PRO A 445 -35.41 1.40 -24.85
N ASN A 446 -34.84 0.22 -24.60
CA ASN A 446 -35.59 -0.97 -24.21
C ASN A 446 -36.21 -0.79 -22.83
N LYS A 447 -37.50 -1.06 -22.74
CA LYS A 447 -38.31 -0.98 -21.53
C LYS A 447 -39.12 -2.26 -21.42
N ILE A 448 -39.13 -2.89 -20.25
CA ILE A 448 -40.00 -4.03 -19.94
C ILE A 448 -41.41 -3.52 -19.63
N ASN A 449 -41.48 -2.38 -18.93
CA ASN A 449 -42.70 -1.68 -18.53
C ASN A 449 -42.40 -0.18 -18.31
N ASN A 450 -43.42 0.61 -17.97
CA ASN A 450 -43.30 2.07 -17.77
C ASN A 450 -42.43 2.48 -16.57
N ILE A 451 -42.12 1.54 -15.67
CA ILE A 451 -41.31 1.77 -14.46
C ILE A 451 -39.90 1.17 -14.58
N SER A 452 -39.51 0.73 -15.78
CA SER A 452 -38.21 0.14 -16.04
C SER A 452 -37.37 1.00 -16.97
N TRP A 453 -36.06 0.91 -16.79
CA TRP A 453 -35.05 1.49 -17.67
C TRP A 453 -33.92 0.48 -17.87
N SER A 454 -33.13 0.68 -18.93
CA SER A 454 -32.05 -0.25 -19.23
C SER A 454 -30.80 0.42 -19.79
N LEU A 455 -29.66 -0.25 -19.57
CA LEU A 455 -28.35 0.08 -20.09
C LEU A 455 -27.87 -1.03 -21.02
N LEU A 456 -27.26 -0.62 -22.12
CA LEU A 456 -26.50 -1.48 -23.02
C LEU A 456 -25.05 -1.50 -22.57
N THR A 457 -24.50 -2.69 -22.38
CA THR A 457 -23.08 -2.90 -22.12
C THR A 457 -22.44 -3.54 -23.34
N ILE A 458 -21.46 -2.85 -23.91
CA ILE A 458 -20.70 -3.27 -25.08
C ILE A 458 -19.25 -3.45 -24.61
N SER A 459 -18.73 -4.67 -24.74
CA SER A 459 -17.31 -4.93 -24.47
C SER A 459 -16.45 -4.40 -25.61
N LEU A 460 -15.47 -3.56 -25.29
CA LEU A 460 -14.50 -3.04 -26.25
C LEU A 460 -13.33 -4.04 -26.38
N PRO A 461 -12.61 -4.06 -27.52
CA PRO A 461 -11.46 -4.94 -27.69
C PRO A 461 -10.36 -4.58 -26.69
N ASN A 462 -9.81 -5.57 -25.99
CA ASN A 462 -8.69 -5.36 -25.06
C ASN A 462 -7.38 -5.75 -25.74
N SER A 463 -6.41 -4.82 -25.79
CA SER A 463 -5.03 -5.11 -26.21
C SER A 463 -4.11 -5.44 -25.03
N ASN A 464 -4.42 -4.97 -23.81
CA ASN A 464 -3.52 -5.03 -22.65
C ASN A 464 -4.22 -5.41 -21.33
N ASP A 465 -3.48 -6.06 -20.43
CA ASP A 465 -3.92 -6.50 -19.10
C ASP A 465 -3.83 -5.36 -18.07
N TYR A 466 -4.94 -4.67 -17.79
CA TYR A 466 -5.03 -3.49 -16.92
C TYR A 466 -5.49 -3.81 -15.48
N ARG A 467 -5.16 -5.01 -14.97
CA ARG A 467 -5.59 -5.45 -13.63
C ARG A 467 -5.29 -4.46 -12.50
N TYR A 468 -4.33 -3.55 -12.68
CA TYR A 468 -3.93 -2.55 -11.69
C TYR A 468 -4.57 -1.15 -11.90
N ASN A 469 -5.46 -0.99 -12.89
CA ASN A 469 -6.00 0.30 -13.35
C ASN A 469 -4.86 1.30 -13.71
N ASN A 470 -3.80 0.75 -14.32
CA ASN A 470 -2.59 1.45 -14.70
C ASN A 470 -1.89 0.71 -15.86
N VAL A 471 -1.84 1.30 -17.06
CA VAL A 471 -1.24 0.69 -18.28
C VAL A 471 0.23 0.33 -18.10
N PHE A 472 0.92 1.09 -17.25
CA PHE A 472 2.36 0.97 -17.09
C PHE A 472 2.73 -0.12 -16.11
N VAL A 473 1.80 -0.57 -15.25
CA VAL A 473 2.06 -1.68 -14.30
C VAL A 473 1.83 -3.01 -15.02
N ASN A 474 2.92 -3.73 -15.26
CA ASN A 474 2.89 -5.06 -15.87
C ASN A 474 2.42 -6.12 -14.87
N LYS A 475 3.09 -6.17 -13.72
CA LYS A 475 2.82 -7.14 -12.65
C LYS A 475 3.33 -6.66 -11.31
N THR A 476 2.77 -7.23 -10.25
CA THR A 476 3.28 -7.07 -8.89
C THR A 476 3.67 -8.41 -8.29
N PHE A 477 4.57 -8.36 -7.32
CA PHE A 477 4.85 -9.47 -6.43
C PHE A 477 4.77 -8.98 -4.98
N PRO A 478 3.89 -9.56 -4.15
CA PRO A 478 2.87 -10.56 -4.50
C PRO A 478 1.83 -10.00 -5.48
N SER A 479 1.17 -10.89 -6.24
CA SER A 479 0.11 -10.53 -7.19
C SER A 479 -1.21 -10.22 -6.47
N ILE A 480 -2.18 -9.65 -7.20
CA ILE A 480 -3.51 -9.34 -6.66
C ILE A 480 -4.19 -10.62 -6.16
N ASN A 481 -4.73 -10.54 -4.94
CA ASN A 481 -5.39 -11.63 -4.20
C ASN A 481 -4.47 -12.79 -3.79
N ASP A 482 -3.15 -12.62 -3.83
CA ASP A 482 -2.21 -13.62 -3.33
C ASP A 482 -2.32 -13.81 -1.81
N ILE A 483 -2.08 -15.06 -1.39
CA ILE A 483 -1.91 -15.41 0.02
C ILE A 483 -0.44 -15.22 0.38
N ILE A 484 -0.18 -14.37 1.38
CA ILE A 484 1.16 -13.94 1.78
C ILE A 484 1.47 -14.36 3.22
N SER A 485 2.74 -14.52 3.53
CA SER A 485 3.16 -14.72 4.93
C SER A 485 3.15 -13.38 5.69
N PRO A 486 2.80 -13.36 6.99
CA PRO A 486 2.98 -12.21 7.88
C PRO A 486 4.40 -11.64 7.91
N TYR A 487 5.40 -12.45 7.53
CA TYR A 487 6.81 -12.05 7.49
C TYR A 487 7.28 -11.62 6.10
N THR A 488 6.36 -11.35 5.16
CA THR A 488 6.70 -10.85 3.83
C THR A 488 7.53 -9.58 3.93
N ALA A 489 8.76 -9.63 3.42
CA ALA A 489 9.77 -8.59 3.63
C ALA A 489 9.82 -7.53 2.52
N PHE A 490 9.22 -7.80 1.36
CA PHE A 490 9.24 -6.87 0.24
C PHE A 490 7.99 -6.98 -0.63
N LEU A 491 7.65 -5.86 -1.25
CA LEU A 491 6.72 -5.76 -2.37
C LEU A 491 7.50 -5.34 -3.61
N ASN A 492 7.09 -5.81 -4.78
CA ASN A 492 7.70 -5.45 -6.05
C ASN A 492 6.62 -5.03 -7.05
N ILE A 493 6.85 -3.93 -7.76
CA ILE A 493 6.02 -3.47 -8.87
C ILE A 493 6.91 -3.40 -10.10
N THR A 494 6.57 -4.16 -11.13
CA THR A 494 7.26 -4.17 -12.42
C THR A 494 6.45 -3.39 -13.44
N PHE A 495 7.11 -2.47 -14.14
CA PHE A 495 6.54 -1.59 -15.14
C PHE A 495 6.89 -2.05 -16.57
N ASN A 496 6.05 -1.65 -17.53
CA ASN A 496 6.25 -1.88 -18.97
C ASN A 496 7.30 -0.96 -19.60
N GLN A 497 7.70 0.10 -18.88
CA GLN A 497 8.70 1.09 -19.29
C GLN A 497 9.62 1.40 -18.11
N PRO A 498 10.86 1.87 -18.34
CA PRO A 498 11.74 2.29 -17.27
C PRO A 498 11.18 3.49 -16.48
N VAL A 499 11.36 3.47 -15.17
CA VAL A 499 10.85 4.49 -14.24
C VAL A 499 11.92 5.01 -13.27
N TYR A 500 11.69 6.19 -12.71
CA TYR A 500 12.42 6.69 -11.53
C TYR A 500 11.47 7.24 -10.47
N LEU A 501 11.95 7.37 -9.23
CA LEU A 501 11.15 7.88 -8.11
C LEU A 501 10.93 9.38 -8.23
N SER A 502 9.70 9.84 -8.00
CA SER A 502 9.42 11.26 -8.03
C SER A 502 10.19 12.02 -6.95
N ALA A 503 10.70 13.21 -7.31
CA ALA A 503 11.38 14.10 -6.38
C ALA A 503 10.41 14.76 -5.39
N SER A 504 9.13 14.82 -5.73
CA SER A 504 8.08 15.31 -4.84
C SER A 504 7.67 14.20 -3.85
N PRO A 505 7.36 14.54 -2.59
CA PRO A 505 6.94 13.55 -1.60
C PRO A 505 5.58 12.97 -1.98
N SER A 506 5.58 11.71 -2.37
CA SER A 506 4.41 10.87 -2.65
C SER A 506 4.60 9.54 -1.95
N ASN A 507 3.51 8.85 -1.59
CA ASN A 507 3.59 7.68 -0.75
C ASN A 507 3.08 6.42 -1.45
N ILE A 508 3.64 5.29 -1.04
CA ILE A 508 2.95 4.01 -1.10
C ILE A 508 2.51 3.64 0.32
N THR A 509 1.25 3.27 0.47
CA THR A 509 0.63 3.02 1.78
C THR A 509 -0.04 1.65 1.77
N ILE A 510 0.22 0.88 2.82
CA ILE A 510 -0.37 -0.44 3.08
C ILE A 510 -1.42 -0.25 4.16
N TYR A 511 -2.63 -0.70 3.88
CA TYR A 511 -3.78 -0.58 4.76
C TYR A 511 -4.29 -1.96 5.19
N LYS A 512 -4.83 -2.03 6.40
CA LYS A 512 -5.68 -3.14 6.81
C LYS A 512 -7.08 -2.94 6.22
N ALA A 513 -7.61 -3.96 5.55
CA ALA A 513 -8.90 -3.85 4.86
C ALA A 513 -10.10 -3.79 5.83
N SER A 514 -10.01 -4.42 7.01
CA SER A 514 -11.13 -4.48 7.96
C SER A 514 -11.55 -3.11 8.52
N ASP A 515 -10.59 -2.22 8.74
CA ASP A 515 -10.80 -0.92 9.42
C ASP A 515 -10.13 0.26 8.71
N ASN A 516 -9.54 0.03 7.54
CA ASN A 516 -8.76 1.01 6.76
C ASN A 516 -7.63 1.68 7.54
N SER A 517 -7.10 1.02 8.59
CA SER A 517 -5.96 1.53 9.34
C SER A 517 -4.67 1.39 8.53
N ILE A 518 -3.81 2.41 8.62
CA ILE A 518 -2.51 2.41 7.95
C ILE A 518 -1.57 1.47 8.71
N ARG A 519 -0.96 0.51 8.02
CA ARG A 519 0.04 -0.38 8.61
C ARG A 519 1.46 0.08 8.31
N GLN A 520 1.69 0.57 7.10
CA GLN A 520 2.96 1.17 6.71
C GLN A 520 2.74 2.23 5.64
N ARG A 521 3.39 3.39 5.78
CA ARG A 521 3.45 4.46 4.78
C ARG A 521 4.90 4.75 4.45
N ILE A 522 5.24 4.68 3.17
CA ILE A 522 6.60 4.85 2.67
C ILE A 522 6.60 5.99 1.66
N SER A 523 7.36 7.04 1.94
CA SER A 523 7.52 8.20 1.05
C SER A 523 8.64 7.95 0.03
N THR A 524 8.52 8.48 -1.18
CA THR A 524 9.58 8.51 -2.22
C THR A 524 10.94 9.02 -1.71
N THR A 525 10.92 9.92 -0.72
CA THR A 525 12.13 10.48 -0.08
C THR A 525 12.85 9.50 0.86
N THR A 526 12.25 8.34 1.15
CA THR A 526 12.79 7.35 2.10
C THR A 526 13.62 6.29 1.37
N HIS A 527 14.75 6.69 0.79
CA HIS A 527 15.56 5.84 -0.09
C HIS A 527 16.01 4.49 0.51
N TYR A 528 16.07 4.36 1.83
CA TYR A 528 16.40 3.08 2.48
C TYR A 528 15.32 2.00 2.30
N PHE A 529 14.07 2.41 2.07
CA PHE A 529 12.92 1.51 1.94
C PHE A 529 12.52 1.22 0.49
N ILE A 530 13.13 1.92 -0.48
CA ILE A 530 12.78 1.77 -1.89
C ILE A 530 14.06 1.62 -2.71
N LYS A 531 14.12 0.55 -3.51
CA LYS A 531 15.22 0.29 -4.45
C LYS A 531 14.66 0.10 -5.85
N ILE A 532 15.22 0.79 -6.82
CA ILE A 532 14.96 0.53 -8.24
C ILE A 532 15.90 -0.57 -8.71
N SER A 533 15.39 -1.53 -9.49
CA SER A 533 16.20 -2.56 -10.14
C SER A 533 17.18 -1.94 -11.13
N SER A 534 18.25 -2.68 -11.45
CA SER A 534 19.30 -2.20 -12.37
C SER A 534 18.82 -1.97 -13.79
N ASP A 535 17.74 -2.64 -14.21
CA ASP A 535 17.10 -2.43 -15.51
C ASP A 535 16.15 -1.22 -15.54
N GLY A 536 15.91 -0.56 -14.39
CA GLY A 536 15.00 0.57 -14.27
C GLY A 536 13.50 0.23 -14.36
N HIS A 537 13.12 -1.05 -14.52
CA HIS A 537 11.73 -1.44 -14.77
C HIS A 537 10.97 -1.85 -13.51
N SER A 538 11.65 -2.11 -12.39
CA SER A 538 11.01 -2.60 -11.18
C SER A 538 11.38 -1.76 -9.95
N ILE A 539 10.39 -1.54 -9.08
CA ILE A 539 10.62 -0.93 -7.77
C ILE A 539 10.39 -1.97 -6.68
N ILE A 540 11.38 -2.11 -5.81
CA ILE A 540 11.38 -3.02 -4.66
C ILE A 540 11.17 -2.18 -3.41
N ILE A 541 10.10 -2.47 -2.70
CA ILE A 541 9.65 -1.75 -1.51
C ILE A 541 9.83 -2.65 -0.31
N LYS A 542 10.59 -2.20 0.68
CA LYS A 542 10.84 -2.95 1.92
C LYS A 542 9.66 -2.85 2.87
N VAL A 543 9.19 -4.00 3.34
CA VAL A 543 8.10 -4.12 4.31
C VAL A 543 8.71 -4.36 5.68
N ILE A 544 8.14 -3.73 6.71
CA ILE A 544 8.55 -3.98 8.10
C ILE A 544 7.76 -5.15 8.70
N THR A 545 8.34 -5.84 9.68
CA THR A 545 7.77 -7.08 10.24
C THR A 545 6.39 -6.89 10.87
N SER A 546 6.06 -5.67 11.29
CA SER A 546 4.78 -5.31 11.89
C SER A 546 3.67 -4.99 10.90
N THR A 547 3.93 -4.96 9.59
CA THR A 547 2.95 -4.51 8.58
C THR A 547 1.81 -5.51 8.37
N PHE A 548 2.14 -6.78 8.16
CA PHE A 548 1.17 -7.87 7.94
C PHE A 548 0.98 -8.69 9.21
N ASN A 549 0.77 -8.02 10.34
CA ASN A 549 0.87 -8.62 11.67
C ASN A 549 -0.36 -9.40 12.16
N GLU A 550 -1.40 -9.57 11.35
CA GLU A 550 -2.58 -10.37 11.69
C GLU A 550 -2.74 -11.52 10.70
N TYR A 551 -3.05 -12.72 11.20
CA TYR A 551 -3.29 -13.90 10.37
C TYR A 551 -4.69 -13.88 9.76
N ASN A 552 -4.84 -14.46 8.56
CA ASN A 552 -6.11 -14.54 7.81
C ASN A 552 -6.82 -13.17 7.62
N GLU A 553 -6.07 -12.09 7.69
CA GLU A 553 -6.54 -10.71 7.50
C GLU A 553 -6.29 -10.26 6.06
N GLN A 554 -7.11 -9.33 5.58
CA GLN A 554 -6.92 -8.71 4.28
C GLN A 554 -6.24 -7.36 4.42
N TYR A 555 -5.34 -7.09 3.49
CA TYR A 555 -4.63 -5.82 3.37
C TYR A 555 -4.75 -5.33 1.94
N PHE A 556 -4.67 -4.03 1.73
CA PHE A 556 -4.54 -3.48 0.38
C PHE A 556 -3.40 -2.47 0.30
N VAL A 557 -2.74 -2.46 -0.85
CA VAL A 557 -1.63 -1.57 -1.14
C VAL A 557 -2.11 -0.48 -2.10
N SER A 558 -1.86 0.77 -1.74
CA SER A 558 -2.18 1.94 -2.55
C SER A 558 -0.92 2.70 -2.85
N MET A 559 -0.72 3.06 -4.12
CA MET A 559 0.40 3.86 -4.59
C MET A 559 -0.15 5.20 -5.07
N ASP A 560 0.33 6.31 -4.48
CA ASP A 560 -0.10 7.64 -4.87
C ASP A 560 0.23 7.92 -6.35
N ASN A 561 -0.56 8.78 -6.99
CA ASN A 561 -0.19 9.35 -8.28
C ASN A 561 1.14 10.10 -8.16
N ASN A 562 1.95 10.12 -9.23
CA ASN A 562 3.29 10.71 -9.21
C ASN A 562 4.22 10.08 -8.15
N PHE A 563 4.01 8.82 -7.78
CA PHE A 563 5.01 8.04 -7.01
C PHE A 563 6.24 7.73 -7.86
N VAL A 564 6.01 7.39 -9.12
CA VAL A 564 7.05 7.18 -10.13
C VAL A 564 6.82 8.09 -11.33
N LYS A 565 7.91 8.38 -12.04
CA LYS A 565 7.93 9.11 -13.30
C LYS A 565 8.53 8.24 -14.40
N GLY A 566 8.07 8.42 -15.63
CA GLY A 566 8.67 7.75 -16.79
C GLY A 566 10.10 8.23 -17.02
N ALA A 567 11.07 7.32 -17.17
CA ALA A 567 12.48 7.70 -17.25
C ALA A 567 12.85 8.50 -18.52
N ASN A 568 12.19 8.21 -19.64
CA ASN A 568 12.52 8.85 -20.92
C ASN A 568 11.93 10.27 -21.04
N TRP A 569 10.80 10.54 -20.41
CA TRP A 569 10.06 11.81 -20.57
C TRP A 569 9.86 12.60 -19.28
N SER A 570 10.21 12.03 -18.11
CA SER A 570 10.18 12.72 -16.81
C SER A 570 8.81 13.24 -16.36
N GLU A 571 7.72 12.59 -16.79
CA GLU A 571 6.36 12.96 -16.37
C GLU A 571 5.80 11.98 -15.33
N PRO A 572 4.89 12.47 -14.46
CA PRO A 572 4.20 11.65 -13.48
C PRO A 572 3.42 10.51 -14.13
N LEU A 573 3.53 9.32 -13.54
CA LEU A 573 2.66 8.20 -13.87
C LEU A 573 1.53 8.09 -12.85
N ARG A 574 0.41 7.52 -13.29
CA ARG A 574 -0.68 7.12 -12.40
C ARG A 574 -0.20 6.14 -11.32
N GLY A 575 -0.86 6.17 -10.18
CA GLY A 575 -0.65 5.27 -9.06
C GLY A 575 -1.38 3.93 -9.19
N ILE A 576 -1.59 3.26 -8.05
CA ILE A 576 -2.50 2.12 -7.88
C ILE A 576 -3.50 2.54 -6.81
N HIS A 577 -4.79 2.61 -7.16
CA HIS A 577 -5.83 3.09 -6.26
C HIS A 577 -6.22 2.07 -5.17
N ASP A 578 -6.86 2.59 -4.12
CA ASP A 578 -7.35 1.82 -2.97
C ASP A 578 -8.27 0.66 -3.43
N GLY A 579 -8.08 -0.53 -2.85
CA GLY A 579 -8.91 -1.71 -3.11
C GLY A 579 -8.59 -2.50 -4.39
N ILE A 580 -7.54 -2.13 -5.14
CA ILE A 580 -7.10 -2.88 -6.33
C ILE A 580 -6.09 -3.96 -5.94
N TRP A 581 -4.97 -3.59 -5.33
CA TRP A 581 -3.94 -4.54 -4.93
C TRP A 581 -4.21 -5.08 -3.53
N ILE A 582 -5.10 -6.07 -3.47
CA ILE A 582 -5.51 -6.75 -2.24
C ILE A 582 -4.58 -7.96 -2.00
N LEU A 583 -4.15 -8.14 -0.75
CA LEU A 583 -3.32 -9.24 -0.26
C LEU A 583 -4.00 -9.88 0.94
N LYS A 584 -3.86 -11.19 1.11
CA LYS A 584 -4.42 -11.90 2.27
C LYS A 584 -3.32 -12.63 3.02
N THR A 585 -3.25 -12.49 4.34
CA THR A 585 -2.29 -13.28 5.11
C THR A 585 -2.72 -14.73 5.24
N ASP A 586 -1.74 -15.63 5.28
CA ASP A 586 -1.96 -17.05 5.50
C ASP A 586 -2.58 -17.34 6.89
N LYS A 587 -3.09 -18.56 7.03
CA LYS A 587 -3.45 -19.11 8.34
C LYS A 587 -2.19 -19.71 8.96
N PRO A 588 -2.03 -19.66 10.29
CA PRO A 588 -0.92 -20.33 10.95
C PRO A 588 -1.07 -21.85 10.77
N ASP A 589 -0.26 -22.44 9.90
CA ASP A 589 -0.26 -23.89 9.68
C ASP A 589 0.15 -24.65 10.95
N ASN A 590 -0.72 -25.53 11.44
CA ASN A 590 -0.44 -26.56 12.46
C ASN A 590 0.32 -26.07 13.71
N ARG A 591 0.03 -24.88 14.24
CA ARG A 591 0.45 -24.51 15.60
C ARG A 591 -0.31 -25.39 16.60
N LYS A 592 0.34 -26.45 17.11
CA LYS A 592 -0.11 -27.14 18.34
C LYS A 592 -0.27 -26.08 19.43
N SER A 593 -1.38 -26.10 20.18
CA SER A 593 -1.66 -25.11 21.22
C SER A 593 -0.40 -24.85 22.05
N ASN A 594 0.03 -23.59 22.11
CA ASN A 594 1.33 -23.15 22.59
C ASN A 594 1.63 -23.64 24.02
N SER A 595 2.16 -24.85 24.19
CA SER A 595 2.72 -25.32 25.46
C SER A 595 4.07 -24.65 25.78
N GLY A 596 4.40 -23.53 25.10
CA GLY A 596 5.70 -22.86 25.19
C GLY A 596 5.69 -21.34 24.96
N ASP A 597 4.53 -20.69 24.78
CA ASP A 597 4.47 -19.22 24.76
C ASP A 597 4.41 -18.71 26.20
N ASN A 598 5.37 -17.86 26.58
CA ASN A 598 5.49 -17.35 27.94
C ASN A 598 5.30 -15.84 27.93
N PRO A 599 4.68 -15.27 28.99
CA PRO A 599 4.53 -13.83 29.10
C PRO A 599 5.90 -13.14 29.18
N ILE A 600 6.06 -12.04 28.44
CA ILE A 600 7.31 -11.29 28.35
C ILE A 600 7.12 -9.89 28.92
N ALA A 601 8.09 -9.43 29.72
CA ALA A 601 8.16 -8.04 30.16
C ALA A 601 9.17 -7.26 29.33
N GLY A 602 8.81 -6.05 28.91
CA GLY A 602 9.69 -5.12 28.23
C GLY A 602 9.52 -3.69 28.72
N LEU A 603 10.40 -2.82 28.27
CA LEU A 603 10.44 -1.40 28.61
C LEU A 603 10.18 -0.58 27.34
N ALA A 604 9.23 0.35 27.45
CA ALA A 604 8.98 1.38 26.45
C ALA A 604 9.47 2.73 27.00
N ARG A 605 10.25 3.48 26.22
CA ARG A 605 10.76 4.80 26.62
C ARG A 605 9.87 5.90 26.06
N LEU A 606 9.56 6.90 26.89
CA LEU A 606 8.88 8.13 26.46
C LEU A 606 9.89 9.15 25.89
N THR A 607 9.44 9.97 24.94
CA THR A 607 10.21 11.14 24.49
C THR A 607 10.48 12.10 25.64
N GLN A 608 11.42 13.03 25.43
CA GLN A 608 11.77 13.98 26.48
C GLN A 608 10.58 14.91 26.83
N GLU A 609 9.81 15.38 25.84
CA GLU A 609 8.62 16.19 26.06
C GLU A 609 7.51 15.39 26.76
N ALA A 610 7.30 14.14 26.36
CA ALA A 610 6.32 13.27 26.99
C ALA A 610 6.69 12.93 28.44
N SER A 611 7.97 12.71 28.73
CA SER A 611 8.47 12.45 30.08
C SER A 611 8.19 13.63 31.03
N LYS A 612 8.34 14.87 30.56
CA LYS A 612 7.99 16.08 31.31
C LYS A 612 6.49 16.16 31.58
N ARG A 613 5.65 15.94 30.55
CA ARG A 613 4.19 15.93 30.69
C ARG A 613 3.73 14.83 31.66
N PHE A 614 4.30 13.64 31.56
CA PHE A 614 3.99 12.52 32.44
C PHE A 614 4.34 12.81 33.90
N SER A 615 5.50 13.44 34.14
CA SER A 615 5.93 13.82 35.49
C SER A 615 4.97 14.84 36.15
N ALA A 616 4.35 15.71 35.36
CA ALA A 616 3.39 16.70 35.84
C ALA A 616 2.02 16.08 36.24
N LEU A 617 1.73 14.84 35.85
CA LEU A 617 0.40 14.23 36.04
C LEU A 617 0.14 13.69 37.45
N GLN A 618 1.12 13.62 38.36
CA GLN A 618 1.04 13.09 39.74
C GLN A 618 -0.01 11.96 39.96
N ASN A 619 -1.28 12.29 40.19
CA ASN A 619 -2.37 11.34 40.46
C ASN A 619 -2.97 10.64 39.22
N ASN A 620 -2.75 11.15 38.01
CA ASN A 620 -3.32 10.65 36.75
C ASN A 620 -2.37 9.75 35.94
N GLN A 621 -1.23 9.36 36.50
CA GLN A 621 -0.23 8.54 35.80
C GLN A 621 -0.74 7.15 35.41
N SER A 622 -1.56 6.51 36.27
CA SER A 622 -2.18 5.22 35.97
C SER A 622 -3.16 5.30 34.80
N ALA A 623 -3.97 6.36 34.73
CA ALA A 623 -4.89 6.61 33.62
C ALA A 623 -4.14 6.86 32.30
N TYR A 624 -3.00 7.56 32.34
CA TYR A 624 -2.14 7.73 31.19
C TYR A 624 -1.60 6.38 30.69
N ILE A 625 -1.07 5.54 31.59
CA ILE A 625 -0.54 4.22 31.23
C ILE A 625 -1.65 3.35 30.64
N ASP A 626 -2.85 3.35 31.24
CA ASP A 626 -3.99 2.60 30.71
C ASP A 626 -4.36 3.04 29.29
N SER A 627 -4.42 4.36 29.05
CA SER A 627 -4.64 4.94 27.73
C SER A 627 -3.56 4.55 26.72
N LEU A 628 -2.29 4.56 27.14
CA LEU A 628 -1.17 4.08 26.32
C LEU A 628 -1.33 2.59 25.95
N LEU A 629 -1.69 1.73 26.91
CA LEU A 629 -1.91 0.30 26.66
C LEU A 629 -3.13 0.05 25.75
N ASN A 630 -4.20 0.84 25.89
CA ASN A 630 -5.36 0.80 24.98
C ASN A 630 -4.97 1.18 23.55
N ASP A 631 -4.16 2.23 23.39
CA ASP A 631 -3.70 2.70 22.08
C ASP A 631 -2.71 1.70 21.44
N ILE A 632 -1.83 1.06 22.23
CA ILE A 632 -0.96 -0.05 21.78
C ILE A 632 -1.79 -1.24 21.33
N ALA A 633 -2.78 -1.68 22.14
CA ALA A 633 -3.62 -2.85 21.83
C ALA A 633 -4.30 -2.71 20.47
N LYS A 634 -4.79 -1.51 20.16
CA LYS A 634 -5.44 -1.21 18.87
C LYS A 634 -4.45 -1.19 17.69
N LYS A 635 -3.24 -0.66 17.89
CA LYS A 635 -2.25 -0.46 16.82
C LYS A 635 -1.41 -1.69 16.52
N VAL A 636 -1.07 -2.50 17.52
CA VAL A 636 -0.30 -3.76 17.42
C VAL A 636 -1.22 -5.00 17.49
N PRO A 637 -2.43 -4.88 16.90
CA PRO A 637 -3.62 -5.74 17.10
C PRO A 637 -3.47 -6.89 18.11
N ILE A 638 -3.42 -6.56 19.40
CA ILE A 638 -3.34 -7.52 20.51
C ILE A 638 -4.50 -7.31 21.46
N ASN A 639 -5.07 -8.40 21.97
CA ASN A 639 -6.10 -8.33 22.99
C ASN A 639 -5.62 -7.51 24.20
N ARG A 640 -6.35 -6.44 24.54
CA ARG A 640 -5.99 -5.51 25.64
C ARG A 640 -5.75 -6.22 26.97
N SER A 641 -6.45 -7.33 27.24
CA SER A 641 -6.26 -8.14 28.46
C SER A 641 -4.86 -8.76 28.58
N ARG A 642 -4.13 -8.91 27.46
CA ARG A 642 -2.76 -9.42 27.43
C ARG A 642 -1.73 -8.33 27.72
N LEU A 643 -2.11 -7.05 27.79
CA LEU A 643 -1.19 -5.96 28.13
C LEU A 643 -1.39 -5.54 29.58
N SER A 644 -0.31 -5.44 30.35
CA SER A 644 -0.35 -4.92 31.71
C SER A 644 0.92 -4.14 32.05
N SER A 645 0.84 -3.25 33.04
CA SER A 645 2.00 -2.57 33.61
C SER A 645 1.92 -2.69 35.12
N ASN A 646 3.08 -2.80 35.77
CA ASN A 646 3.17 -2.79 37.23
C ASN A 646 3.21 -1.35 37.81
N ASN A 647 3.05 -0.32 36.96
CA ASN A 647 3.12 1.11 37.29
C ASN A 647 4.41 1.57 37.99
N LYS A 648 5.45 0.71 38.06
CA LYS A 648 6.75 1.04 38.64
C LYS A 648 7.62 1.69 37.57
N ILE A 649 7.45 2.99 37.40
CA ILE A 649 8.19 3.79 36.43
C ILE A 649 9.68 3.81 36.77
N GLN A 650 10.53 3.68 35.75
CA GLN A 650 11.97 3.83 35.87
C GLN A 650 12.41 5.11 35.14
N LYS A 651 13.51 5.72 35.60
CA LYS A 651 14.15 6.84 34.88
C LYS A 651 15.39 6.33 34.16
N SER A 652 15.50 6.69 32.90
CA SER A 652 16.72 6.52 32.10
C SER A 652 17.80 7.51 32.55
N ASN A 653 19.05 7.28 32.14
CA ASN A 653 20.20 8.15 32.42
C ASN A 653 20.03 9.60 31.90
N GLN A 654 19.06 9.85 31.03
CA GLN A 654 18.71 11.16 30.46
C GLN A 654 17.42 11.75 31.06
N ASP A 655 16.98 11.29 32.24
CA ASP A 655 15.71 11.67 32.90
C ASP A 655 14.44 11.37 32.10
N GLN A 656 14.56 10.60 31.01
CA GLN A 656 13.41 10.08 30.27
C GLN A 656 12.75 8.93 31.02
N ILE A 657 11.43 8.82 30.87
CA ILE A 657 10.60 7.85 31.57
C ILE A 657 10.55 6.52 30.82
N LEU A 658 10.76 5.43 31.56
CA LEU A 658 10.66 4.05 31.10
C LEU A 658 9.40 3.42 31.72
N ILE A 659 8.49 2.98 30.86
CA ILE A 659 7.25 2.32 31.24
C ILE A 659 7.42 0.81 31.04
N PRO A 660 7.33 0.01 32.11
CA PRO A 660 7.32 -1.44 31.99
C PRO A 660 5.97 -1.93 31.44
N ILE A 661 6.02 -2.72 30.38
CA ILE A 661 4.86 -3.34 29.75
C ILE A 661 5.07 -4.85 29.72
N ARG A 662 4.13 -5.58 30.29
CA ARG A 662 4.04 -7.04 30.25
C ARG A 662 3.05 -7.46 29.17
N ILE A 663 3.51 -8.32 28.27
CA ILE A 663 2.76 -8.94 27.19
C ILE A 663 2.46 -10.38 27.61
N GLY A 664 1.18 -10.71 27.73
CA GLY A 664 0.69 -12.03 28.10
C GLY A 664 0.88 -13.06 26.99
N ALA A 665 0.90 -14.33 27.35
CA ALA A 665 0.92 -15.43 26.39
C ALA A 665 -0.35 -15.41 25.50
N SER A 666 -0.21 -15.98 24.31
CA SER A 666 -1.29 -16.20 23.36
C SER A 666 -2.31 -17.19 23.93
N ASN A 667 -3.60 -16.82 23.83
CA ASN A 667 -4.70 -17.67 24.30
C ASN A 667 -5.28 -18.55 23.19
N ASP A 668 -5.02 -18.22 21.92
CA ASP A 668 -5.59 -18.86 20.74
C ASP A 668 -4.53 -19.07 19.65
N TYR A 669 -4.69 -20.11 18.83
CA TYR A 669 -3.76 -20.44 17.74
C TYR A 669 -3.72 -19.36 16.65
N THR A 670 -4.75 -18.51 16.57
CA THR A 670 -4.84 -17.36 15.66
C THR A 670 -4.09 -16.11 16.17
N GLU A 671 -3.70 -16.08 17.46
CA GLU A 671 -3.02 -14.95 18.05
C GLU A 671 -1.48 -15.10 17.99
N LYS A 672 -0.81 -14.05 17.50
CA LYS A 672 0.27 -13.35 18.22
C LYS A 672 0.97 -14.05 19.40
N THR A 673 2.11 -14.74 19.25
CA THR A 673 2.92 -15.10 20.45
C THR A 673 3.47 -13.84 21.14
N ALA A 674 3.79 -13.90 22.42
CA ALA A 674 4.34 -12.74 23.14
C ALA A 674 5.63 -12.21 22.47
N VAL A 675 6.48 -13.12 21.96
CA VAL A 675 7.71 -12.77 21.24
C VAL A 675 7.43 -12.01 19.93
N GLU A 676 6.46 -12.46 19.15
CA GLU A 676 6.12 -11.80 17.88
C GLU A 676 5.55 -10.40 18.12
N VAL A 677 4.74 -10.23 19.16
CA VAL A 677 4.18 -8.92 19.55
C VAL A 677 5.28 -7.96 19.98
N VAL A 678 6.30 -8.45 20.69
CA VAL A 678 7.49 -7.66 21.07
C VAL A 678 8.18 -7.12 19.83
N PHE A 679 8.44 -7.98 18.83
CA PHE A 679 9.10 -7.55 17.59
C PHE A 679 8.24 -6.59 16.76
N ASP A 680 6.92 -6.80 16.74
CA ASP A 680 6.01 -5.89 16.05
C ASP A 680 6.02 -4.51 16.71
N LEU A 681 5.87 -4.45 18.04
CA LEU A 681 5.86 -3.22 18.81
C LEU A 681 7.19 -2.47 18.68
N ASP A 682 8.32 -3.18 18.80
CA ASP A 682 9.66 -2.61 18.61
C ASP A 682 9.80 -2.00 17.20
N SER A 683 9.45 -2.77 16.17
CA SER A 683 9.50 -2.32 14.77
C SER A 683 8.63 -1.08 14.54
N MET A 684 7.41 -1.04 15.09
CA MET A 684 6.52 0.10 14.94
C MET A 684 7.04 1.36 15.65
N ILE A 685 7.72 1.23 16.80
CA ILE A 685 8.34 2.35 17.51
C ILE A 685 9.58 2.86 16.75
N LEU A 686 10.46 1.96 16.31
CA LEU A 686 11.66 2.33 15.54
C LEU A 686 11.31 3.05 14.23
N PHE A 687 10.25 2.59 13.54
CA PHE A 687 9.75 3.19 12.30
C PHE A 687 8.49 4.04 12.52
N LYS A 688 8.40 4.71 13.68
CA LYS A 688 7.26 5.51 14.13
C LYS A 688 6.63 6.37 13.04
N LYS A 689 7.43 7.13 12.28
CA LYS A 689 6.95 8.04 11.22
C LYS A 689 6.23 7.34 10.06
N MET A 690 6.42 6.04 9.91
CA MET A 690 5.85 5.21 8.84
C MET A 690 4.64 4.38 9.31
N THR A 691 4.38 4.32 10.62
CA THR A 691 3.33 3.48 11.21
C THR A 691 2.29 4.33 11.95
N THR A 692 1.19 3.72 12.37
CA THR A 692 0.15 4.40 13.17
C THR A 692 0.61 4.85 14.54
N ILE A 693 1.78 4.41 15.03
CA ILE A 693 2.31 4.81 16.34
C ILE A 693 2.62 6.31 16.41
N SER A 694 2.80 7.00 15.28
CA SER A 694 3.01 8.47 15.23
C SER A 694 1.78 9.32 15.59
N SER A 695 0.72 8.73 16.11
CA SER A 695 -0.53 9.42 16.50
C SER A 695 -0.97 8.97 17.89
N GLY A 696 -1.89 9.68 18.55
CA GLY A 696 -2.43 9.29 19.85
C GLY A 696 -1.39 9.32 20.98
N VAL A 697 -1.59 8.50 22.01
CA VAL A 697 -0.70 8.41 23.18
C VAL A 697 0.58 7.67 22.82
N THR A 698 0.54 6.71 21.89
CA THR A 698 1.76 6.03 21.41
C THR A 698 2.73 6.98 20.71
N ASN A 699 2.30 8.17 20.28
CA ASN A 699 3.20 9.20 19.75
C ASN A 699 4.17 9.73 20.82
N ASP A 700 3.94 9.43 22.09
CA ASP A 700 4.85 9.76 23.17
C ASP A 700 6.02 8.77 23.30
N LEU A 701 5.99 7.64 22.57
CA LEU A 701 7.07 6.66 22.54
C LEU A 701 8.28 7.15 21.72
N ASP A 702 9.48 6.83 22.20
CA ASP A 702 10.75 7.27 21.65
C ASP A 702 11.27 6.34 20.55
N GLU A 703 11.32 6.86 19.31
CA GLU A 703 11.76 6.13 18.12
C GLU A 703 13.23 5.67 18.18
N SER A 704 14.06 6.33 18.99
CA SER A 704 15.48 5.97 19.13
C SER A 704 15.74 4.83 20.13
N TYR A 705 14.74 4.45 20.93
CA TYR A 705 14.86 3.39 21.93
C TYR A 705 14.28 2.06 21.45
N GLY A 706 13.17 2.10 20.72
CA GLY A 706 12.39 0.91 20.41
C GLY A 706 11.66 0.35 21.65
N PHE A 707 11.44 -0.96 21.67
CA PHE A 707 10.91 -1.71 22.79
C PHE A 707 11.91 -2.78 23.23
N GLN A 708 12.46 -2.62 24.44
CA GLN A 708 13.51 -3.52 24.92
C GLN A 708 12.96 -4.59 25.85
N ILE A 709 13.29 -5.85 25.58
CA ILE A 709 12.96 -6.95 26.48
C ILE A 709 13.70 -6.74 27.80
N SER A 710 12.94 -6.61 28.88
CA SER A 710 13.48 -6.60 30.23
C SER A 710 13.61 -8.04 30.67
N TRP A 711 14.78 -8.65 30.41
CA TRP A 711 15.18 -9.89 31.06
C TRP A 711 15.48 -9.61 32.54
N THR A 712 14.53 -9.04 33.27
CA THR A 712 14.71 -8.81 34.70
C THR A 712 14.59 -10.14 35.41
N ILE A 713 15.74 -10.79 35.57
CA ILE A 713 16.07 -11.78 36.59
C ILE A 713 15.68 -11.28 38.00
N GLN A 714 15.28 -10.01 38.15
CA GLN A 714 14.70 -9.41 39.35
C GLN A 714 13.62 -10.29 40.02
N SER A 715 12.73 -10.94 39.26
CA SER A 715 11.69 -11.76 39.89
C SER A 715 12.24 -13.03 40.54
N ILE A 716 13.23 -13.69 39.92
CA ILE A 716 13.88 -14.90 40.46
C ILE A 716 14.84 -14.51 41.59
N TRP A 717 15.56 -13.41 41.45
CA TRP A 717 16.46 -12.92 42.50
C TRP A 717 15.68 -12.57 43.76
N ASP A 718 14.60 -11.80 43.67
CA ASP A 718 13.83 -11.42 44.85
C ASP A 718 13.15 -12.61 45.53
N GLU A 719 12.78 -13.66 44.78
CA GLU A 719 12.14 -14.87 45.30
C GLU A 719 13.14 -15.86 45.94
N TYR A 720 14.35 -16.01 45.39
CA TYR A 720 15.33 -17.02 45.83
C TYR A 720 16.60 -16.46 46.48
N LYS A 721 16.73 -15.12 46.64
CA LYS A 721 17.91 -14.45 47.23
C LYS A 721 18.37 -15.07 48.54
N ALA A 722 17.42 -15.32 49.46
CA ALA A 722 17.74 -15.86 50.77
C ALA A 722 18.29 -17.30 50.68
N GLN A 723 17.71 -18.12 49.80
CA GLN A 723 18.10 -19.52 49.62
C GLN A 723 19.45 -19.64 48.91
N ILE A 724 19.71 -18.83 47.89
CA ILE A 724 20.99 -18.78 47.18
C ILE A 724 22.11 -18.31 48.12
N ILE A 725 21.87 -17.26 48.92
CA ILE A 725 22.85 -16.79 49.92
C ILE A 725 23.12 -17.88 50.97
N ALA A 726 22.08 -18.59 51.45
CA ALA A 726 22.25 -19.67 52.43
C ALA A 726 23.10 -20.83 51.88
N VAL A 727 22.89 -21.23 50.62
CA VAL A 727 23.70 -22.27 49.97
C VAL A 727 25.14 -21.81 49.79
N ILE A 728 25.38 -20.56 49.37
CA ILE A 728 26.73 -20.01 49.22
C ILE A 728 27.46 -19.98 50.57
N VAL A 729 26.79 -19.55 51.64
CA VAL A 729 27.36 -19.54 53.00
C VAL A 729 27.67 -20.96 53.47
N ALA A 730 26.78 -21.92 53.23
CA ALA A 730 27.01 -23.32 53.59
C ALA A 730 28.25 -23.91 52.89
N VAL A 731 28.42 -23.64 51.59
CA VAL A 731 29.57 -24.10 50.80
C VAL A 731 30.88 -23.47 51.28
N ILE A 732 30.87 -22.17 51.61
CA ILE A 732 32.05 -21.48 52.16
C ILE A 732 32.41 -22.06 53.54
N MET A 733 31.42 -22.33 54.38
CA MET A 733 31.66 -22.90 55.71
C MET A 733 32.19 -24.33 55.64
N THR A 734 31.68 -25.18 54.73
CA THR A 734 32.21 -26.53 54.51
C THR A 734 33.64 -26.49 53.98
N TYR A 735 33.94 -25.56 53.07
CA TYR A 735 35.31 -25.36 52.54
C TYR A 735 36.30 -24.95 53.65
N ILE A 736 35.93 -23.98 54.50
CA ILE A 736 36.77 -23.54 55.62
C ILE A 736 36.99 -24.69 56.62
N MET A 737 35.94 -25.44 56.95
CA MET A 737 36.03 -26.55 57.89
C MET A 737 36.92 -27.69 57.36
N PHE A 738 36.82 -28.01 56.06
CA PHE A 738 37.64 -29.03 55.40
C PHE A 738 39.10 -28.58 55.28
N SER A 739 39.33 -27.30 54.96
CA SER A 739 40.68 -26.73 54.85
C SER A 739 41.41 -26.67 56.21
N LEU A 740 40.69 -26.41 57.30
CA LEU A 740 41.23 -26.51 58.67
C LEU A 740 41.55 -27.96 59.05
N LEU A 741 40.70 -28.92 58.69
CA LEU A 741 40.94 -30.35 58.94
C LEU A 741 42.22 -30.85 58.24
N LEU A 742 42.47 -30.39 57.01
CA LEU A 742 43.66 -30.71 56.23
C LEU A 742 44.91 -29.99 56.74
N HIS A 743 44.78 -28.76 57.27
CA HIS A 743 45.92 -28.05 57.88
C HIS A 743 46.45 -28.78 59.12
N ILE A 744 45.55 -29.37 59.92
CA ILE A 744 45.89 -30.22 61.07
C ILE A 744 46.60 -31.50 60.62
N GLN A 745 46.19 -32.11 59.49
CA GLN A 745 46.84 -33.29 58.95
C GLN A 745 48.24 -33.01 58.36
N ARG A 746 48.45 -31.82 57.76
CA ARG A 746 49.76 -31.37 57.24
C ARG A 746 50.84 -31.25 58.33
N TYR A 747 50.46 -30.92 59.56
CA TYR A 747 51.41 -30.77 60.67
C TYR A 747 52.00 -32.10 61.16
N LYS A 748 51.36 -33.24 60.86
CA LYS A 748 51.71 -34.56 61.42
C LYS A 748 52.52 -35.45 60.46
N LEU A 749 52.55 -35.15 59.15
CA LEU A 749 53.18 -36.00 58.13
C LEU A 749 53.94 -35.14 57.09
N LYS A 750 55.26 -34.97 57.26
CA LYS A 750 56.13 -34.32 56.26
C LYS A 750 56.47 -35.30 55.12
N SER A 751 55.61 -35.36 54.10
CA SER A 751 55.84 -36.12 52.88
C SER A 751 55.39 -35.33 51.65
N LYS A 752 56.27 -35.19 50.64
CA LYS A 752 55.99 -34.52 49.35
C LYS A 752 54.81 -35.15 48.59
N TRP A 753 54.54 -36.44 48.83
CA TRP A 753 53.39 -37.17 48.28
C TRP A 753 52.06 -36.73 48.91
N PHE A 754 52.05 -36.46 50.22
CA PHE A 754 50.87 -35.94 50.92
C PHE A 754 50.50 -34.53 50.46
N GLU A 755 51.50 -33.74 50.04
CA GLU A 755 51.30 -32.40 49.48
C GLU A 755 50.60 -32.46 48.12
N ILE A 756 51.02 -33.36 47.23
CA ILE A 756 50.42 -33.58 45.90
C ILE A 756 48.99 -34.12 46.02
N ILE A 757 48.74 -35.10 46.90
CA ILE A 757 47.38 -35.65 47.10
C ILE A 757 46.45 -34.60 47.71
N ASN A 758 46.90 -33.81 48.68
CA ASN A 758 46.07 -32.74 49.23
C ASN A 758 45.75 -31.67 48.19
N SER A 759 46.74 -31.26 47.38
CA SER A 759 46.51 -30.33 46.25
C SER A 759 45.45 -30.89 45.28
N SER A 760 45.56 -32.17 44.96
CA SER A 760 44.64 -32.89 44.06
C SER A 760 43.22 -33.00 44.60
N ILE A 761 43.05 -33.17 45.91
CA ILE A 761 41.73 -33.20 46.55
C ILE A 761 41.06 -31.82 46.47
N TYR A 762 41.82 -30.73 46.67
CA TYR A 762 41.30 -29.37 46.46
C TYR A 762 40.86 -29.15 45.01
N ILE A 763 41.65 -29.62 44.04
CA ILE A 763 41.29 -29.56 42.61
C ILE A 763 39.97 -30.34 42.36
N LEU A 764 39.73 -31.45 43.06
CA LEU A 764 38.51 -32.26 42.96
C LEU A 764 37.26 -31.58 43.48
N GLU A 765 37.37 -30.90 44.62
CA GLU A 765 36.24 -30.18 45.23
C GLU A 765 35.74 -29.04 44.32
N PHE A 766 36.62 -28.40 43.55
CA PHE A 766 36.26 -27.30 42.65
C PHE A 766 35.95 -27.71 41.21
N THR A 767 36.60 -28.75 40.68
CA THR A 767 36.44 -29.17 39.28
C THR A 767 35.06 -29.79 39.03
N ILE A 768 34.58 -30.65 39.93
CA ILE A 768 33.31 -31.38 39.75
C ILE A 768 32.10 -30.42 39.67
N PRO A 769 31.90 -29.47 40.60
CA PRO A 769 30.80 -28.52 40.51
C PRO A 769 30.85 -27.66 39.25
N ASN A 770 32.05 -27.23 38.84
CA ASN A 770 32.23 -26.42 37.64
C ASN A 770 31.83 -27.17 36.37
N PHE A 771 32.23 -28.44 36.25
CA PHE A 771 31.87 -29.29 35.12
C PHE A 771 30.35 -29.56 35.07
N ILE A 772 29.71 -29.81 36.22
CA ILE A 772 28.25 -30.01 36.32
C ILE A 772 27.50 -28.74 35.90
N LEU A 773 27.92 -27.56 36.38
CA LEU A 773 27.31 -26.28 36.00
C LEU A 773 27.44 -26.00 34.50
N SER A 774 28.58 -26.33 33.91
CA SER A 774 28.81 -26.22 32.47
C SER A 774 27.86 -27.10 31.64
N ILE A 775 27.60 -28.33 32.08
CA ILE A 775 26.61 -29.22 31.45
C ILE A 775 25.19 -28.68 31.62
N LEU A 776 24.81 -28.25 32.84
CA LEU A 776 23.48 -27.70 33.10
C LEU A 776 23.20 -26.45 32.26
N PHE A 777 24.20 -25.60 32.06
CA PHE A 777 24.11 -24.43 31.17
C PHE A 777 23.80 -24.83 29.72
N VAL A 778 24.47 -25.86 29.20
CA VAL A 778 24.25 -26.38 27.83
C VAL A 778 22.92 -27.12 27.71
N ILE A 779 22.35 -27.71 28.78
CA ILE A 779 21.08 -28.45 28.71
C ILE A 779 19.86 -27.54 28.89
N TYR A 780 19.91 -26.64 29.87
CA TYR A 780 18.74 -25.85 30.29
C TYR A 780 18.73 -24.42 29.72
N TYR A 781 19.84 -23.69 29.80
CA TYR A 781 19.87 -22.27 29.43
C TYR A 781 20.04 -22.03 27.93
N SER A 782 20.77 -22.91 27.25
CA SER A 782 20.97 -22.85 25.80
C SER A 782 19.68 -23.02 24.97
N LYS A 783 18.66 -23.71 25.51
CA LYS A 783 17.34 -23.87 24.88
C LYS A 783 16.53 -22.57 24.86
N VAL A 784 16.83 -21.66 25.78
CA VAL A 784 16.17 -20.36 25.90
C VAL A 784 16.72 -19.35 24.88
N ILE A 785 17.99 -19.51 24.47
CA ILE A 785 18.65 -18.65 23.46
C ILE A 785 19.29 -19.55 22.38
N PRO A 786 18.56 -19.89 21.32
CA PRO A 786 19.00 -20.87 20.31
C PRO A 786 20.36 -20.55 19.67
N VAL A 787 20.68 -19.26 19.53
CA VAL A 787 21.94 -18.77 18.95
C VAL A 787 23.17 -19.18 19.77
N LEU A 788 23.03 -19.37 21.09
CA LEU A 788 24.14 -19.69 21.99
C LEU A 788 24.31 -21.20 22.22
N TYR A 789 23.39 -22.04 21.72
CA TYR A 789 23.48 -23.50 21.87
C TYR A 789 24.73 -24.07 21.22
N LEU A 790 24.93 -23.79 19.91
CA LEU A 790 26.04 -24.34 19.15
C LEU A 790 27.41 -23.87 19.68
N PRO A 791 27.65 -22.57 19.97
CA PRO A 791 28.89 -22.12 20.60
C PRO A 791 29.17 -22.77 21.96
N SER A 792 28.14 -22.89 22.82
CA SER A 792 28.33 -23.43 24.18
C SER A 792 28.60 -24.94 24.15
N ALA A 793 27.93 -25.69 23.26
CA ALA A 793 28.19 -27.10 23.06
C ALA A 793 29.60 -27.35 22.51
N LEU A 794 30.07 -26.54 21.55
CA LEU A 794 31.41 -26.64 21.00
C LEU A 794 32.49 -26.35 22.05
N VAL A 795 32.33 -25.30 22.86
CA VAL A 795 33.27 -24.94 23.93
C VAL A 795 33.36 -26.03 25.00
N LEU A 796 32.28 -26.77 25.27
CA LEU A 796 32.30 -27.90 26.21
C LEU A 796 32.92 -29.17 25.59
N CYS A 797 32.47 -29.56 24.40
CA CYS A 797 32.81 -30.86 23.81
C CYS A 797 34.23 -30.91 23.23
N VAL A 798 34.69 -29.85 22.56
CA VAL A 798 35.99 -29.85 21.86
C VAL A 798 37.17 -30.08 22.83
N PRO A 799 37.28 -29.38 23.97
CA PRO A 799 38.40 -29.58 24.90
C PRO A 799 38.37 -30.97 25.56
N LEU A 800 37.20 -31.52 25.87
CA LEU A 800 37.09 -32.88 26.42
C LEU A 800 37.62 -33.94 25.43
N LEU A 801 37.31 -33.76 24.15
CA LEU A 801 37.77 -34.64 23.07
C LEU A 801 39.29 -34.52 22.88
N ILE A 802 39.83 -33.30 22.94
CA ILE A 802 41.28 -33.04 22.89
C ILE A 802 41.98 -33.69 24.10
N ASN A 803 41.48 -33.49 25.32
CA ASN A 803 42.05 -34.10 26.53
C ASN A 803 42.06 -35.63 26.44
N PHE A 804 40.97 -36.25 25.96
CA PHE A 804 40.92 -37.68 25.69
C PHE A 804 42.00 -38.13 24.69
N CYS A 805 42.16 -37.41 23.58
CA CYS A 805 43.20 -37.68 22.58
C CYS A 805 44.61 -37.58 23.15
N ILE A 806 44.90 -36.54 23.95
CA ILE A 806 46.23 -36.38 24.58
C ILE A 806 46.51 -37.57 25.50
N ILE A 807 45.57 -37.96 26.36
CA ILE A 807 45.73 -39.13 27.25
C ILE A 807 45.98 -40.42 26.45
N ALA A 808 45.20 -40.66 25.40
CA ALA A 808 45.35 -41.84 24.57
C ALA A 808 46.73 -41.90 23.90
N VAL A 809 47.22 -40.76 23.40
CA VAL A 809 48.57 -40.64 22.82
C VAL A 809 49.65 -40.83 23.88
N THR A 810 49.49 -40.28 25.08
CA THR A 810 50.44 -40.44 26.19
C THR A 810 50.56 -41.90 26.62
N ILE A 811 49.43 -42.61 26.77
CA ILE A 811 49.40 -44.04 27.09
C ILE A 811 50.03 -44.85 25.96
N TYR A 812 49.71 -44.55 24.70
CA TYR A 812 50.28 -45.22 23.53
C TYR A 812 51.81 -45.05 23.44
N LYS A 813 52.31 -43.83 23.66
CA LYS A 813 53.75 -43.54 23.73
C LYS A 813 54.43 -44.30 24.87
N GLY A 814 53.80 -44.37 26.04
CA GLY A 814 54.32 -45.14 27.16
C GLY A 814 54.39 -46.65 26.90
N VAL A 815 53.43 -47.22 26.16
CA VAL A 815 53.38 -48.66 25.83
C VAL A 815 54.40 -49.06 24.76
N ILE A 816 54.68 -48.18 23.80
CA ILE A 816 55.58 -48.45 22.67
C ILE A 816 57.04 -48.07 22.99
N ASP A 817 57.30 -47.36 24.08
CA ASP A 817 58.65 -46.97 24.45
C ASP A 817 59.55 -48.22 24.61
N PRO A 818 60.68 -48.29 23.88
CA PRO A 818 61.53 -49.49 23.84
C PRO A 818 62.26 -49.79 25.16
N ILE A 819 62.22 -48.88 26.14
CA ILE A 819 62.90 -49.00 27.42
C ILE A 819 61.92 -49.33 28.55
N ILE A 820 60.71 -48.75 28.51
CA ILE A 820 59.74 -48.79 29.64
C ILE A 820 58.44 -49.54 29.27
N GLY A 821 58.20 -49.81 27.99
CA GLY A 821 56.92 -50.27 27.44
C GLY A 821 56.38 -51.58 28.01
N GLU A 822 57.23 -52.60 28.21
CA GLU A 822 56.78 -53.89 28.77
C GLU A 822 56.31 -53.75 30.22
N ASN A 823 57.11 -53.12 31.07
CA ASN A 823 56.78 -52.87 32.47
C ASN A 823 55.55 -51.94 32.61
N PHE A 824 55.39 -50.97 31.72
CA PHE A 824 54.23 -50.07 31.69
C PHE A 824 52.95 -50.79 31.27
N LYS A 825 53.05 -51.71 30.29
CA LYS A 825 51.92 -52.54 29.86
C LYS A 825 51.46 -53.49 30.98
N GLU A 826 52.37 -54.08 31.72
CA GLU A 826 52.02 -54.90 32.90
C GLU A 826 51.40 -54.08 34.02
N TRP A 827 51.95 -52.90 34.31
CA TRP A 827 51.40 -51.98 35.31
C TRP A 827 49.98 -51.53 34.95
N ILE A 828 49.72 -51.16 33.69
CA ILE A 828 48.37 -50.82 33.21
C ILE A 828 47.42 -52.00 33.38
N LYS A 829 47.87 -53.22 33.05
CA LYS A 829 47.05 -54.42 33.16
C LYS A 829 46.69 -54.73 34.62
N LYS A 830 47.63 -54.51 35.55
CA LYS A 830 47.44 -54.73 36.99
C LYS A 830 46.49 -53.71 37.64
N TYR A 831 46.55 -52.44 37.23
CA TYR A 831 45.76 -51.34 37.82
C TYR A 831 44.65 -50.81 36.89
N ARG A 832 44.16 -51.62 35.95
CA ARG A 832 43.22 -51.24 34.89
C ARG A 832 42.01 -50.44 35.38
N ASN A 833 41.39 -50.85 36.50
CA ASN A 833 40.21 -50.17 37.04
C ASN A 833 40.55 -48.78 37.61
N LEU A 834 41.69 -48.66 38.28
CA LEU A 834 42.15 -47.40 38.86
C LEU A 834 42.52 -46.42 37.74
N ILE A 835 43.22 -46.90 36.70
CA ILE A 835 43.57 -46.09 35.53
C ILE A 835 42.31 -45.63 34.77
N ALA A 836 41.28 -46.47 34.64
CA ALA A 836 40.03 -46.07 34.02
C ALA A 836 39.34 -44.92 34.77
N ILE A 837 39.35 -44.94 36.11
CA ILE A 837 38.81 -43.84 36.94
C ILE A 837 39.62 -42.57 36.72
N PHE A 838 40.95 -42.66 36.75
CA PHE A 838 41.81 -41.51 36.50
C PHE A 838 41.66 -40.96 35.09
N ILE A 839 41.48 -41.80 34.05
CA ILE A 839 41.21 -41.32 32.68
C ILE A 839 39.97 -40.43 32.65
N ILE A 840 38.88 -40.84 33.33
CA ILE A 840 37.65 -40.02 33.42
C ILE A 840 37.95 -38.67 34.10
N LEU A 841 38.69 -38.69 35.21
CA LEU A 841 39.07 -37.46 35.91
C LEU A 841 39.96 -36.56 35.05
N ILE A 842 40.97 -37.10 34.37
CA ILE A 842 41.92 -36.36 33.54
C ILE A 842 41.22 -35.73 32.32
N ILE A 843 40.19 -36.38 31.76
CA ILE A 843 39.36 -35.78 30.70
C ILE A 843 38.69 -34.49 31.19
N THR A 844 38.24 -34.47 32.45
CA THR A 844 37.59 -33.29 33.05
C THR A 844 38.56 -32.19 33.47
N ASN A 845 39.70 -32.55 34.08
CA ASN A 845 40.79 -31.64 34.39
C ASN A 845 42.13 -32.38 34.27
N PHE A 846 43.00 -31.88 33.41
CA PHE A 846 44.23 -32.57 33.04
C PHE A 846 45.28 -32.62 34.17
N GLU A 847 45.15 -31.79 35.22
CA GLU A 847 46.03 -31.80 36.40
C GLU A 847 46.02 -33.15 37.14
N TYR A 848 44.94 -33.94 37.04
CA TYR A 848 44.93 -35.29 37.62
C TYR A 848 45.97 -36.25 37.01
N LEU A 849 46.54 -35.89 35.85
CA LEU A 849 47.60 -36.68 35.22
C LEU A 849 48.89 -36.61 36.05
N GLU A 850 49.09 -35.55 36.84
CA GLU A 850 50.23 -35.42 37.76
C GLU A 850 50.18 -36.50 38.85
N ILE A 851 49.00 -36.86 39.34
CA ILE A 851 48.84 -37.97 40.29
C ILE A 851 49.23 -39.28 39.62
N LEU A 852 48.77 -39.50 38.39
CA LEU A 852 49.06 -40.72 37.64
C LEU A 852 50.56 -40.86 37.31
N LYS A 853 51.25 -39.73 37.10
CA LYS A 853 52.71 -39.65 36.93
C LYS A 853 53.48 -40.18 38.16
N TYR A 854 53.00 -39.94 39.38
CA TYR A 854 53.69 -40.33 40.63
C TYR A 854 53.30 -41.70 41.21
N ILE A 855 52.16 -42.30 40.81
CA ILE A 855 51.73 -43.62 41.32
C ILE A 855 52.75 -44.75 41.04
N PRO A 856 53.38 -44.85 39.85
CA PRO A 856 54.38 -45.90 39.56
C PRO A 856 55.62 -45.87 40.47
N ASN A 857 55.97 -44.69 40.99
CA ASN A 857 57.09 -44.49 41.93
C ASN A 857 56.82 -45.15 43.29
N CYS A 858 55.55 -45.27 43.70
CA CYS A 858 55.16 -45.94 44.96
C CYS A 858 55.21 -47.47 44.89
N THR A 859 55.12 -48.05 43.69
CA THR A 859 55.04 -49.51 43.52
C THR A 859 56.39 -50.19 43.28
N LYS A 860 57.51 -49.45 43.33
CA LYS A 860 58.89 -49.92 43.00
C LYS A 860 58.96 -50.71 41.68
N SER A 861 58.20 -50.31 40.66
CA SER A 861 58.02 -51.13 39.45
C SER A 861 58.89 -50.73 38.25
N PHE A 862 59.76 -49.73 38.37
CA PHE A 862 60.62 -49.27 37.27
C PHE A 862 62.01 -48.84 37.77
N ASP A 863 63.08 -49.24 37.08
CA ASP A 863 64.46 -48.83 37.42
C ASP A 863 64.92 -47.54 36.71
N ARG A 864 64.12 -46.97 35.79
CA ARG A 864 64.43 -45.72 35.06
C ARG A 864 63.19 -44.82 34.94
N HIS A 865 62.91 -44.09 36.01
CA HIS A 865 61.70 -43.27 36.18
C HIS A 865 61.67 -41.96 35.39
N GLU A 866 62.82 -41.35 35.09
CA GLU A 866 62.90 -40.01 34.46
C GLU A 866 62.22 -39.94 33.08
N LYS A 867 62.36 -40.99 32.26
CA LYS A 867 61.80 -41.00 30.89
C LYS A 867 60.29 -41.19 30.84
N LEU A 868 59.69 -41.84 31.85
CA LEU A 868 58.23 -41.90 32.01
C LEU A 868 57.70 -40.51 32.42
N GLU A 869 58.41 -39.85 33.31
CA GLU A 869 58.12 -38.52 33.83
C GLU A 869 58.12 -37.45 32.73
N ASP A 870 59.05 -37.51 31.77
CA ASP A 870 59.08 -36.64 30.58
C ASP A 870 57.85 -36.79 29.68
N ILE A 871 57.41 -38.04 29.43
CA ILE A 871 56.24 -38.34 28.58
C ILE A 871 54.97 -37.74 29.18
N PHE A 872 54.81 -37.84 30.51
CA PHE A 872 53.68 -37.27 31.22
C PHE A 872 53.78 -35.74 31.33
N GLU A 873 54.96 -35.17 31.50
CA GLU A 873 55.14 -33.71 31.68
C GLU A 873 54.76 -32.92 30.42
N VAL A 874 55.13 -33.42 29.23
CA VAL A 874 54.70 -32.81 27.96
C VAL A 874 53.18 -32.84 27.84
N ALA A 875 52.55 -33.97 28.19
CA ALA A 875 51.09 -34.08 28.15
C ALA A 875 50.42 -33.10 29.13
N ILE A 876 50.94 -32.97 30.35
CA ILE A 876 50.41 -32.06 31.38
C ILE A 876 50.38 -30.62 30.88
N LYS A 877 51.47 -30.13 30.26
CA LYS A 877 51.56 -28.76 29.73
C LYS A 877 50.51 -28.47 28.65
N TYR A 878 50.30 -29.40 27.72
CA TYR A 878 49.30 -29.23 26.65
C TYR A 878 47.86 -29.34 27.15
N GLY A 879 47.57 -30.32 28.02
CA GLY A 879 46.22 -30.51 28.55
C GLY A 879 45.77 -29.38 29.46
N ALA A 880 46.66 -28.87 30.33
CA ALA A 880 46.38 -27.73 31.20
C ALA A 880 46.05 -26.46 30.38
N PHE A 881 46.74 -26.23 29.26
CA PHE A 881 46.45 -25.13 28.35
C PHE A 881 45.01 -25.19 27.79
N PHE A 882 44.56 -26.36 27.34
CA PHE A 882 43.21 -26.51 26.79
C PHE A 882 42.11 -26.37 27.86
N ASP A 883 42.35 -26.80 29.09
CA ASP A 883 41.42 -26.60 30.19
C ASP A 883 41.28 -25.12 30.60
N ILE A 884 42.38 -24.36 30.56
CA ILE A 884 42.35 -22.90 30.77
C ILE A 884 41.51 -22.22 29.69
N VAL A 885 41.74 -22.57 28.41
CA VAL A 885 41.00 -22.02 27.27
C VAL A 885 39.50 -22.33 27.38
N ARG A 886 39.14 -23.59 27.71
CA ARG A 886 37.75 -24.01 27.95
C ARG A 886 37.09 -23.14 29.02
N ASN A 887 37.72 -23.01 30.18
CA ASN A 887 37.17 -22.30 31.33
C ASN A 887 36.97 -20.81 31.01
N ILE A 888 37.92 -20.16 30.34
CA ILE A 888 37.81 -18.74 29.96
C ILE A 888 36.66 -18.53 28.97
N LEU A 889 36.59 -19.32 27.90
CA LEU A 889 35.52 -19.21 26.88
C LEU A 889 34.13 -19.44 27.48
N GLN A 890 34.01 -20.43 28.37
CA GLN A 890 32.76 -20.75 29.02
C GLN A 890 32.32 -19.67 30.01
N ILE A 891 33.26 -19.05 30.73
CA ILE A 891 33.00 -17.86 31.55
C ILE A 891 32.51 -16.72 30.67
N ILE A 892 33.17 -16.41 29.54
CA ILE A 892 32.77 -15.33 28.62
C ILE A 892 31.34 -15.52 28.09
N LEU A 893 30.99 -16.75 27.70
CA LEU A 893 29.62 -17.07 27.25
C LEU A 893 28.59 -16.90 28.38
N GLN A 894 28.95 -17.28 29.61
CA GLN A 894 28.11 -17.07 30.79
C GLN A 894 28.01 -15.58 31.18
N VAL A 895 29.06 -14.77 31.04
CA VAL A 895 29.07 -13.31 31.29
C VAL A 895 28.06 -12.59 30.41
N LYS A 896 27.95 -12.99 29.13
CA LYS A 896 26.98 -12.40 28.20
C LYS A 896 25.52 -12.68 28.56
N VAL A 897 25.25 -13.66 29.44
CA VAL A 897 23.90 -14.14 29.78
C VAL A 897 23.51 -13.86 31.24
N LEU A 898 24.47 -13.82 32.18
CA LEU A 898 24.24 -13.65 33.62
C LEU A 898 24.90 -12.35 34.14
N CYS A 899 24.15 -11.61 34.96
CA CYS A 899 24.44 -10.30 35.55
C CYS A 899 25.91 -10.07 36.05
N PRO A 900 26.47 -8.83 35.96
CA PRO A 900 27.85 -8.52 36.37
C PRO A 900 28.18 -8.71 37.87
N SER A 901 27.20 -8.75 38.77
CA SER A 901 27.43 -8.70 40.23
C SER A 901 27.79 -10.07 40.85
N LEU A 902 27.23 -11.18 40.34
CA LEU A 902 27.67 -12.55 40.67
C LEU A 902 29.08 -12.85 40.10
N LEU A 903 29.54 -12.00 39.19
CA LEU A 903 30.70 -12.23 38.33
C LEU A 903 32.01 -11.69 38.93
N GLN A 904 31.99 -10.65 39.76
CA GLN A 904 33.19 -10.14 40.43
C GLN A 904 33.85 -11.19 41.33
N PHE A 905 33.08 -12.13 41.87
CA PHE A 905 33.59 -13.21 42.71
C PHE A 905 34.22 -14.33 41.87
N ARG A 906 33.57 -14.76 40.78
CA ARG A 906 34.04 -15.84 39.90
C ARG A 906 35.24 -15.43 39.02
N PHE A 907 35.29 -14.17 38.57
CA PHE A 907 36.42 -13.64 37.80
C PHE A 907 37.69 -13.55 38.65
N ARG A 908 37.57 -13.14 39.92
CA ARG A 908 38.70 -13.17 40.87
C ARG A 908 39.15 -14.58 41.23
N PHE A 909 38.23 -15.54 41.32
CA PHE A 909 38.53 -16.94 41.68
C PHE A 909 39.09 -17.80 40.53
N GLY A 910 38.57 -17.65 39.31
CA GLY A 910 39.06 -18.38 38.13
C GLY A 910 40.47 -17.95 37.70
N ILE A 911 40.77 -16.65 37.85
CA ILE A 911 42.13 -16.13 37.70
C ILE A 911 43.04 -16.67 38.81
N LEU A 912 42.55 -16.77 40.06
CA LEU A 912 43.31 -17.36 41.16
C LEU A 912 43.70 -18.82 40.86
N LEU A 913 42.75 -19.66 40.40
CA LEU A 913 43.00 -21.07 40.07
C LEU A 913 43.97 -21.25 38.89
N GLY A 914 43.83 -20.42 37.84
CA GLY A 914 44.74 -20.45 36.69
C GLY A 914 46.16 -19.97 37.03
N PHE A 915 46.30 -18.95 37.89
CA PHE A 915 47.60 -18.48 38.36
C PHE A 915 48.24 -19.41 39.39
N THR A 916 47.46 -20.09 40.25
CA THR A 916 48.02 -21.09 41.17
C THR A 916 48.54 -22.32 40.44
N SER A 917 47.91 -22.73 39.33
CA SER A 917 48.38 -23.81 38.45
C SER A 917 49.65 -23.42 37.70
N PHE A 918 49.71 -22.19 37.14
CA PHE A 918 50.87 -21.70 36.41
C PHE A 918 52.08 -21.42 37.32
N ALA A 919 51.85 -20.88 38.53
CA ALA A 919 52.91 -20.60 39.51
C ALA A 919 53.47 -21.87 40.19
N TYR A 920 52.80 -23.02 40.06
CA TYR A 920 53.30 -24.30 40.57
C TYR A 920 54.21 -25.02 39.55
N HIS A 921 54.16 -24.62 38.28
CA HIS A 921 54.91 -25.23 37.18
C HIS A 921 56.00 -24.34 36.56
N VAL A 922 56.16 -23.10 37.06
CA VAL A 922 57.36 -22.25 36.89
C VAL A 922 58.17 -22.33 38.17
#